data_AF-A0A8H4XZK3-F1
#
_entry.id   AF-A0A8H4XZK3-F1
#
_cell.length_a   1.000
_cell.length_b   1.000
_cell.length_c   1.000
_cell.angle_alpha   90.00
_cell.angle_beta   90.00
_cell.angle_gamma   90.00
#
_symmetry.space_group_name_H-M   'P 1'
#
loop_
_entity.id
_entity.type
_entity.pdbx_description
1 polymer ?
#
loop_
_entity_poly.entity_id
_entity_poly.type
_entity_poly.pdbx_seq_one_letter_code
_entity_poly.pdbx_strand_id
1 'polypeptide(L)'
;MEDSDQEERRHVEDSDADEVIYVEEPELSDSERMPHVACSDANTRAKSFRFGGRTLTATGVASDHAHPNVFRLCIHQTLLARFIQSISWLLPSSLHRQLSAWLLPDKIVLKVQKEGWEEEFDNEMVAYDKLQPLQGITIPILYGTTAYKNTRALILSDVGGAPLATPEGAVLSEQDLHLLLDDAMSSLAELGVYHDDIKLDNFLLVTDHGKDRIIVVDLERAEWNVTGKDLERTSRGSTSWLMSMYRSHLECMEWDVKSFPFGGRTLTATGTASDHIHLNVFRLRIHQTFLMRLFRSLASFLPKPSLDWLQARLPAWFLPKRIILKVQKKGWEEEFDAEVAAYNRLQPIQGITIPIFYGTTRYRGIQALILSDVGGNCLATPEGAVLDEKDLEPLLLHALNSLAELGASHDDTKLDNFLLVTDQGKDKIVIVDLEKSTLDMSDDDAAYEATTTASWLMHKIATLADGRKIAYAIYGAQDDSAPTIFYFHGFPGSHHEGYLINTAAVKHGVRAIAPSRPGYSDSTFQTNRAILDYPKDILELANLLSIQRFAVIGISGGGPYAIACYKDIPRDRMVGVGVAAGVMPVSFSTKGMLTMTRIMFGIAPWAPGFLGWVVDKVLGNVARDEQHPERFEEMMDKDMSSRSPNDKEVWLRHPDLKTVLARSTRKGMKQGGYATAWEARLYGSDWGFNLEDVKVEKGQMIIWHGDQDVNVPIQVSKRAVELMSGAELRVMEGDSHMSLMTKGEEFVQALKDMLLK
;
A
#
# COMPACT_ATOMS: atom_id res chain seq x y z
N MET A 1 6.12 -44.85 -43.73
CA MET A 1 7.33 -44.03 -43.51
C MET A 1 7.29 -43.64 -42.04
N GLU A 2 7.42 -44.58 -41.10
CA GLU A 2 8.50 -45.56 -40.90
C GLU A 2 9.89 -44.90 -40.74
N ASP A 3 10.35 -44.96 -39.48
CA ASP A 3 11.68 -45.22 -38.93
C ASP A 3 12.94 -44.44 -39.35
N SER A 4 13.56 -43.83 -38.33
CA SER A 4 14.90 -44.18 -37.79
C SER A 4 15.16 -43.29 -36.56
N ASP A 5 15.00 -43.76 -35.32
CA ASP A 5 15.95 -44.54 -34.49
C ASP A 5 17.41 -44.00 -34.53
N GLN A 6 17.86 -43.36 -33.44
CA GLN A 6 18.66 -43.96 -32.35
C GLN A 6 20.15 -44.12 -32.68
N GLU A 7 20.97 -43.27 -32.07
CA GLU A 7 22.39 -43.42 -31.63
C GLU A 7 22.92 -41.99 -31.46
N GLU A 8 23.32 -41.47 -30.31
CA GLU A 8 24.38 -41.97 -29.44
C GLU A 8 24.11 -41.60 -27.96
N ARG A 9 23.95 -42.62 -27.11
CA ARG A 9 24.36 -42.53 -25.71
C ARG A 9 25.86 -42.85 -25.67
N ARG A 10 26.70 -41.87 -25.34
CA ARG A 10 28.06 -42.12 -24.85
C ARG A 10 28.19 -41.59 -23.43
N HIS A 11 28.64 -42.49 -22.56
CA HIS A 11 29.15 -42.23 -21.23
C HIS A 11 30.19 -41.11 -21.23
N VAL A 12 30.03 -40.17 -20.30
CA VAL A 12 31.08 -39.36 -19.67
C VAL A 12 30.70 -39.39 -18.19
N GLU A 13 31.08 -40.45 -17.47
CA GLU A 13 32.23 -40.47 -16.57
C GLU A 13 32.33 -39.22 -15.69
N ASP A 14 31.94 -39.45 -14.45
CA ASP A 14 32.16 -38.70 -13.23
C ASP A 14 33.66 -38.36 -13.10
N SER A 15 34.04 -37.09 -13.27
CA SER A 15 35.36 -36.60 -12.84
C SER A 15 35.37 -35.09 -12.64
N ASP A 16 35.72 -34.72 -11.40
CA ASP A 16 36.36 -33.48 -10.96
C ASP A 16 35.51 -32.20 -10.92
N ALA A 17 34.64 -32.17 -9.92
CA ALA A 17 34.36 -30.96 -9.15
C ALA A 17 35.58 -30.62 -8.26
N ASP A 18 35.68 -29.34 -7.90
CA ASP A 18 36.58 -28.73 -6.90
C ASP A 18 37.95 -28.21 -7.40
N GLU A 19 37.92 -27.15 -8.22
CA GLU A 19 38.96 -26.11 -8.17
C GLU A 19 38.39 -24.86 -7.48
N VAL A 20 38.46 -24.83 -6.14
CA VAL A 20 38.30 -23.60 -5.36
C VAL A 20 39.64 -22.86 -5.43
N ILE A 21 39.66 -21.76 -6.19
CA ILE A 21 40.78 -20.83 -6.23
C ILE A 21 40.86 -20.15 -4.85
N TYR A 22 41.86 -20.54 -4.05
CA TYR A 22 42.23 -19.80 -2.85
C TYR A 22 42.82 -18.44 -3.27
N VAL A 23 42.07 -17.36 -3.00
CA VAL A 23 42.63 -16.01 -3.03
C VAL A 23 43.24 -15.76 -1.65
N GLU A 24 44.58 -15.72 -1.56
CA GLU A 24 45.28 -15.25 -0.37
C GLU A 24 44.88 -13.78 -0.10
N GLU A 25 44.48 -13.47 1.15
CA GLU A 25 44.39 -12.08 1.60
C GLU A 25 45.80 -11.44 1.55
N PRO A 26 45.99 -10.28 0.90
CA PRO A 26 47.26 -9.57 0.98
C PRO A 26 47.46 -9.03 2.40
N GLU A 27 48.64 -9.21 2.99
CA GLU A 27 49.02 -8.53 4.23
C GLU A 27 49.10 -7.02 4.00
N LEU A 28 48.34 -6.21 4.76
CA LEU A 28 48.22 -4.76 4.53
C LEU A 28 48.34 -3.95 5.81
N SER A 29 49.03 -2.81 5.67
CA SER A 29 49.43 -1.90 6.74
C SER A 29 48.28 -1.00 7.25
N ASP A 30 48.26 -0.79 8.56
CA ASP A 30 47.22 -0.12 9.38
C ASP A 30 46.89 1.37 9.07
N SER A 31 47.46 2.02 8.06
CA SER A 31 47.44 3.50 7.96
C SER A 31 46.35 4.17 7.11
N GLU A 32 45.41 3.45 6.49
CA GLU A 32 44.43 4.05 5.54
C GLU A 32 42.95 3.62 5.73
N ARG A 33 42.46 3.37 6.95
CA ARG A 33 41.05 3.00 7.18
C ARG A 33 40.22 4.11 7.88
N MET A 34 39.06 4.49 7.31
CA MET A 34 37.97 5.20 8.02
C MET A 34 37.31 4.26 9.07
N PRO A 35 36.62 4.77 10.11
CA PRO A 35 36.77 4.25 11.47
C PRO A 35 36.15 2.86 11.64
N HIS A 36 37.01 1.85 11.70
CA HIS A 36 36.64 0.55 12.27
C HIS A 36 36.32 0.71 13.77
N VAL A 37 35.31 -0.01 14.24
CA VAL A 37 35.12 -0.23 15.69
C VAL A 37 36.39 -0.90 16.22
N ALA A 38 37.13 -0.21 17.08
CA ALA A 38 38.32 -0.75 17.71
C ALA A 38 37.94 -1.91 18.63
N CYS A 39 38.68 -3.03 18.61
CA CYS A 39 38.46 -4.18 19.51
C CYS A 39 38.67 -3.86 21.02
N SER A 40 38.84 -2.58 21.40
CA SER A 40 39.23 -2.13 22.74
C SER A 40 38.16 -1.38 23.53
N ASP A 41 36.88 -1.39 23.13
CA ASP A 41 35.82 -0.77 23.95
C ASP A 41 35.48 -1.64 25.16
N ALA A 42 36.11 -1.28 26.30
CA ALA A 42 36.07 -1.95 27.60
C ALA A 42 34.67 -2.05 28.26
N ASN A 43 33.61 -1.57 27.61
CA ASN A 43 32.23 -1.57 28.12
C ASN A 43 31.29 -2.57 27.42
N THR A 44 31.79 -3.42 26.52
CA THR A 44 30.95 -4.41 25.81
C THR A 44 30.90 -5.75 26.56
N ARG A 45 29.70 -6.28 26.79
CA ARG A 45 29.52 -7.60 27.45
C ARG A 45 30.04 -8.71 26.55
N ALA A 46 30.83 -9.62 27.12
CA ALA A 46 31.29 -10.82 26.42
C ALA A 46 30.09 -11.71 26.01
N LYS A 47 30.09 -12.14 24.75
CA LYS A 47 29.12 -13.08 24.15
C LYS A 47 29.84 -14.40 23.90
N SER A 48 29.14 -15.51 24.11
CA SER A 48 29.67 -16.85 23.84
C SER A 48 28.71 -17.68 22.98
N PHE A 49 29.27 -18.45 22.05
CA PHE A 49 28.55 -19.35 21.14
C PHE A 49 29.44 -20.52 20.72
N ARG A 50 28.85 -21.60 20.20
CA ARG A 50 29.58 -22.82 19.84
C ARG A 50 29.63 -22.99 18.33
N PHE A 51 30.84 -23.07 17.78
CA PHE A 51 31.06 -23.30 16.35
C PHE A 51 32.18 -24.33 16.14
N GLY A 52 32.01 -25.26 15.18
CA GLY A 52 32.96 -26.34 14.89
C GLY A 52 33.51 -27.08 16.11
N GLY A 53 32.63 -27.42 17.07
CA GLY A 53 32.97 -28.18 18.27
C GLY A 53 33.64 -27.39 19.41
N ARG A 54 33.92 -26.09 19.25
CA ARG A 54 34.51 -25.23 20.30
C ARG A 54 33.58 -24.11 20.74
N THR A 55 33.74 -23.67 21.98
CA THR A 55 33.08 -22.46 22.49
C THR A 55 33.96 -21.25 22.17
N LEU A 56 33.40 -20.30 21.44
CA LEU A 56 34.01 -19.02 21.11
C LEU A 56 33.53 -17.95 22.07
N THR A 57 34.45 -17.09 22.51
CA THR A 57 34.12 -15.88 23.28
C THR A 57 34.46 -14.66 22.42
N ALA A 58 33.54 -13.71 22.33
CA ALA A 58 33.71 -12.51 21.55
C ALA A 58 33.10 -11.30 22.24
N THR A 59 33.62 -10.11 21.94
CA THR A 59 33.08 -8.83 22.41
C THR A 59 32.58 -8.01 21.23
N GLY A 60 31.45 -7.33 21.38
CA GLY A 60 30.89 -6.53 20.30
C GLY A 60 29.50 -5.99 20.57
N VAL A 61 29.00 -5.21 19.63
CA VAL A 61 27.71 -4.50 19.69
C VAL A 61 26.79 -4.98 18.57
N ALA A 62 25.49 -4.69 18.69
CA ALA A 62 24.61 -4.77 17.52
C ALA A 62 25.12 -3.81 16.45
N SER A 63 25.00 -4.20 15.17
CA SER A 63 25.53 -3.45 14.03
C SER A 63 24.95 -2.04 13.99
N ASP A 64 23.66 -1.89 14.31
CA ASP A 64 22.95 -0.61 14.44
C ASP A 64 21.59 -0.82 15.17
N HIS A 65 20.81 0.25 15.30
CA HIS A 65 19.46 0.22 15.90
C HIS A 65 18.38 -0.39 14.98
N ALA A 66 18.60 -0.46 13.68
CA ALA A 66 17.66 -0.99 12.70
C ALA A 66 17.76 -2.52 12.57
N HIS A 67 18.94 -3.10 12.82
CA HIS A 67 19.22 -4.53 12.74
C HIS A 67 19.74 -5.07 14.08
N PRO A 68 18.90 -5.14 15.14
CA PRO A 68 19.32 -5.58 16.47
C PRO A 68 19.80 -7.04 16.53
N ASN A 69 19.50 -7.83 15.50
CA ASN A 69 19.85 -9.24 15.39
C ASN A 69 21.19 -9.48 14.66
N VAL A 70 21.82 -8.43 14.12
CA VAL A 70 23.13 -8.49 13.48
C VAL A 70 24.17 -7.94 14.45
N PHE A 71 25.17 -8.74 14.80
CA PHE A 71 26.23 -8.34 15.73
C PHE A 71 27.58 -8.29 15.03
N ARG A 72 28.30 -7.17 15.12
CA ARG A 72 29.72 -7.11 14.75
C ARG A 72 30.54 -7.50 15.96
N LEU A 73 31.27 -8.62 15.86
CA LEU A 73 31.95 -9.24 16.99
C LEU A 73 33.46 -9.35 16.74
N CYS A 74 34.25 -9.10 17.78
CA CYS A 74 35.68 -9.36 17.83
C CYS A 74 35.95 -10.64 18.65
N ILE A 75 36.44 -11.70 18.01
CA ILE A 75 36.71 -13.00 18.63
C ILE A 75 37.98 -12.91 19.48
N HIS A 76 37.91 -13.39 20.72
CA HIS A 76 39.07 -13.54 21.59
C HIS A 76 39.83 -14.82 21.22
N GLN A 77 40.76 -14.71 20.26
CA GLN A 77 41.54 -15.86 19.82
C GLN A 77 42.43 -16.42 20.95
N THR A 78 42.51 -17.74 21.03
CA THR A 78 43.48 -18.44 21.87
C THR A 78 44.85 -18.49 21.18
N LEU A 79 45.93 -18.70 21.94
CA LEU A 79 47.28 -18.89 21.38
C LEU A 79 47.33 -20.03 20.35
N LEU A 80 46.58 -21.12 20.61
CA LEU A 80 46.47 -22.25 19.69
C LEU A 80 45.73 -21.87 18.39
N ALA A 81 44.68 -21.06 18.48
CA ALA A 81 43.95 -20.60 17.29
C ALA A 81 44.83 -19.70 16.40
N ARG A 82 45.58 -18.76 17.00
CA ARG A 82 46.55 -17.92 16.27
C ARG A 82 47.64 -18.75 15.60
N PHE A 83 48.14 -19.77 16.29
CA PHE A 83 49.12 -20.68 15.71
C PHE A 83 48.55 -21.44 14.51
N ILE A 84 47.34 -22.00 14.62
CA ILE A 84 46.66 -22.72 13.52
C ILE A 84 46.40 -21.78 12.32
N GLN A 85 46.00 -20.53 12.57
CA GLN A 85 45.87 -19.51 11.52
C GLN A 85 47.21 -19.21 10.84
N SER A 86 48.32 -19.08 11.59
CA SER A 86 49.64 -18.76 10.99
C SER A 86 50.21 -19.88 10.10
N ILE A 87 49.69 -21.10 10.23
CA ILE A 87 50.08 -22.25 9.42
C ILE A 87 48.96 -22.71 8.48
N SER A 88 47.88 -21.93 8.34
CA SER A 88 46.69 -22.32 7.56
C SER A 88 47.03 -22.58 6.09
N TRP A 89 47.91 -21.75 5.51
CA TRP A 89 48.43 -21.89 4.15
C TRP A 89 49.18 -23.21 3.88
N LEU A 90 49.62 -23.92 4.93
CA LEU A 90 50.23 -25.25 4.82
C LEU A 90 49.22 -26.40 4.85
N LEU A 91 47.94 -26.13 5.14
CA LEU A 91 46.92 -27.16 5.33
C LEU A 91 46.20 -27.47 4.01
N PRO A 92 45.90 -28.75 3.71
CA PRO A 92 45.07 -29.09 2.56
C PRO A 92 43.62 -28.60 2.75
N SER A 93 42.90 -28.36 1.64
CA SER A 93 41.53 -27.81 1.63
C SER A 93 40.52 -28.67 2.40
N SER A 94 40.76 -29.98 2.47
CA SER A 94 39.98 -30.93 3.28
C SER A 94 40.11 -30.68 4.78
N LEU A 95 41.26 -30.20 5.26
CA LEU A 95 41.48 -29.86 6.67
C LEU A 95 40.89 -28.49 7.02
N HIS A 96 40.84 -27.56 6.06
CA HIS A 96 40.21 -26.25 6.25
C HIS A 96 38.75 -26.37 6.67
N ARG A 97 38.01 -27.32 6.07
CA ARG A 97 36.61 -27.58 6.41
C ARG A 97 36.44 -28.15 7.82
N GLN A 98 37.38 -28.96 8.28
CA GLN A 98 37.38 -29.54 9.64
C GLN A 98 37.87 -28.56 10.71
N LEU A 99 38.70 -27.59 10.32
CA LEU A 99 39.28 -26.58 11.20
C LEU A 99 38.64 -25.20 11.03
N SER A 100 37.49 -25.09 10.36
CA SER A 100 36.80 -23.82 10.07
C SER A 100 36.60 -22.96 11.32
N ALA A 101 36.26 -23.59 12.45
CA ALA A 101 36.14 -22.87 13.71
C ALA A 101 37.45 -22.24 14.17
N TRP A 102 38.60 -22.88 13.93
CA TRP A 102 39.94 -22.42 14.29
C TRP A 102 40.49 -21.35 13.34
N LEU A 103 39.96 -21.29 12.13
CA LEU A 103 40.39 -20.38 11.07
C LEU A 103 39.54 -19.11 10.96
N LEU A 104 38.49 -18.96 11.78
CA LEU A 104 37.70 -17.72 11.81
C LEU A 104 38.57 -16.48 12.06
N PRO A 105 38.38 -15.39 11.31
CA PRO A 105 39.11 -14.14 11.53
C PRO A 105 38.79 -13.50 12.88
N ASP A 106 39.60 -12.53 13.29
CA ASP A 106 39.40 -11.80 14.53
C ASP A 106 38.09 -11.01 14.55
N LYS A 107 37.57 -10.61 13.38
CA LYS A 107 36.31 -9.87 13.25
C LYS A 107 35.32 -10.63 12.39
N ILE A 108 34.11 -10.79 12.90
CA ILE A 108 33.02 -11.47 12.21
C ILE A 108 31.71 -10.70 12.39
N VAL A 109 30.75 -10.99 11.52
CA VAL A 109 29.35 -10.61 11.70
C VAL A 109 28.57 -11.87 12.11
N LEU A 110 27.86 -11.78 13.23
CA LEU A 110 26.94 -12.82 13.68
C LEU A 110 25.51 -12.34 13.42
N LYS A 111 24.84 -12.92 12.42
CA LYS A 111 23.45 -12.61 12.07
C LYS A 111 22.54 -13.67 12.68
N VAL A 112 21.72 -13.28 13.64
CA VAL A 112 20.80 -14.18 14.36
C VAL A 112 19.44 -14.18 13.67
N GLN A 113 18.83 -15.36 13.53
CA GLN A 113 17.48 -15.52 12.97
C GLN A 113 16.46 -14.65 13.73
N LYS A 114 15.58 -13.98 12.98
CA LYS A 114 14.43 -13.23 13.53
C LYS A 114 13.35 -14.23 13.98
N GLU A 115 12.55 -13.84 14.98
CA GLU A 115 11.43 -14.66 15.45
C GLU A 115 10.34 -14.72 14.37
N GLY A 116 9.90 -15.93 13.99
CA GLY A 116 8.88 -16.13 12.94
C GLY A 116 9.38 -16.00 11.49
N TRP A 117 10.70 -15.96 11.27
CA TRP A 117 11.35 -15.83 9.96
C TRP A 117 12.19 -17.07 9.61
N GLU A 118 11.63 -18.26 9.83
CA GLU A 118 12.32 -19.52 9.57
C GLU A 118 12.60 -19.74 8.08
N GLU A 119 11.64 -19.41 7.20
CA GLU A 119 11.73 -19.62 5.76
C GLU A 119 12.74 -18.67 5.11
N GLU A 120 12.77 -17.41 5.53
CA GLU A 120 13.70 -16.39 5.03
C GLU A 120 15.14 -16.69 5.43
N PHE A 121 15.35 -17.22 6.65
CA PHE A 121 16.67 -17.67 7.08
C PHE A 121 17.15 -18.88 6.26
N ASP A 122 16.24 -19.81 5.95
CA ASP A 122 16.55 -20.96 5.09
C ASP A 122 16.83 -20.50 3.64
N ASN A 123 16.10 -19.50 3.14
CA ASN A 123 16.35 -18.90 1.83
C ASN A 123 17.71 -18.19 1.77
N GLU A 124 18.09 -17.45 2.82
CA GLU A 124 19.40 -16.81 2.92
C GLU A 124 20.53 -17.85 2.92
N MET A 125 20.35 -18.99 3.61
CA MET A 125 21.31 -20.09 3.55
C MET A 125 21.47 -20.67 2.14
N VAL A 126 20.36 -20.90 1.45
CA VAL A 126 20.37 -21.34 0.04
C VAL A 126 21.05 -20.30 -0.85
N ALA A 127 20.88 -19.00 -0.53
CA ALA A 127 21.51 -17.93 -1.26
C ALA A 127 23.03 -17.99 -1.19
N TYR A 128 23.60 -18.12 0.02
CA TYR A 128 25.03 -18.26 0.19
C TYR A 128 25.60 -19.54 -0.44
N ASP A 129 24.84 -20.64 -0.47
CA ASP A 129 25.26 -21.89 -1.12
C ASP A 129 25.33 -21.77 -2.64
N LYS A 130 24.35 -21.11 -3.27
CA LYS A 130 24.34 -20.91 -4.73
C LYS A 130 25.28 -19.80 -5.20
N LEU A 131 25.48 -18.77 -4.37
CA LEU A 131 26.33 -17.61 -4.68
C LEU A 131 27.77 -17.77 -4.18
N GLN A 132 28.25 -19.00 -3.98
CA GLN A 132 29.64 -19.28 -3.58
C GLN A 132 30.69 -18.53 -4.41
N PRO A 133 30.57 -18.42 -5.76
CA PRO A 133 31.55 -17.67 -6.56
C PRO A 133 31.64 -16.17 -6.24
N LEU A 134 30.60 -15.58 -5.62
CA LEU A 134 30.54 -14.15 -5.31
C LEU A 134 30.93 -13.81 -3.87
N GLN A 135 31.15 -14.82 -3.02
CA GLN A 135 31.52 -14.61 -1.62
C GLN A 135 32.90 -13.94 -1.51
N GLY A 136 32.96 -12.84 -0.77
CA GLY A 136 34.14 -11.99 -0.63
C GLY A 136 34.33 -10.97 -1.77
N ILE A 137 33.49 -11.03 -2.82
CA ILE A 137 33.57 -10.15 -3.99
C ILE A 137 32.37 -9.19 -4.00
N THR A 138 31.16 -9.75 -4.06
CA THR A 138 29.89 -9.00 -4.17
C THR A 138 28.97 -9.27 -2.98
N ILE A 139 29.17 -10.37 -2.26
CA ILE A 139 28.45 -10.70 -1.01
C ILE A 139 29.45 -11.09 0.08
N PRO A 140 29.08 -11.05 1.38
CA PRO A 140 29.95 -11.52 2.46
C PRO A 140 30.34 -13.00 2.31
N ILE A 141 31.44 -13.40 2.95
CA ILE A 141 31.83 -14.82 3.07
C ILE A 141 31.02 -15.44 4.21
N LEU A 142 30.33 -16.55 3.94
CA LEU A 142 29.68 -17.38 4.94
C LEU A 142 30.69 -18.40 5.48
N TYR A 143 31.12 -18.20 6.73
CA TYR A 143 31.98 -19.17 7.42
C TYR A 143 31.21 -20.40 7.92
N GLY A 144 29.92 -20.26 8.17
CA GLY A 144 29.03 -21.35 8.56
C GLY A 144 27.91 -20.91 9.51
N THR A 145 27.22 -21.88 10.09
CA THR A 145 26.07 -21.63 10.98
C THR A 145 26.35 -22.06 12.42
N THR A 146 25.69 -21.42 13.38
CA THR A 146 25.80 -21.69 14.82
C THR A 146 24.44 -21.49 15.50
N ALA A 147 24.33 -21.93 16.76
CA ALA A 147 23.26 -21.51 17.64
C ALA A 147 23.76 -20.44 18.61
N TYR A 148 23.00 -19.36 18.78
CA TYR A 148 23.23 -18.32 19.78
C TYR A 148 21.95 -18.13 20.60
N LYS A 149 22.04 -18.36 21.92
CA LYS A 149 20.88 -18.34 22.85
C LYS A 149 19.69 -19.21 22.38
N ASN A 150 19.98 -20.39 21.84
CA ASN A 150 19.00 -21.34 21.26
C ASN A 150 18.33 -20.89 19.95
N THR A 151 18.81 -19.83 19.32
CA THR A 151 18.34 -19.36 18.00
C THR A 151 19.41 -19.60 16.95
N ARG A 152 19.02 -19.96 15.72
CA ARG A 152 19.96 -20.16 14.60
C ARG A 152 20.65 -18.84 14.24
N ALA A 153 21.90 -18.91 13.79
CA ALA A 153 22.67 -17.75 13.38
C ALA A 153 23.71 -18.08 12.30
N LEU A 154 23.95 -17.12 11.41
CA LEU A 154 25.02 -17.16 10.39
C LEU A 154 26.28 -16.46 10.94
N ILE A 155 27.44 -17.01 10.59
CA ILE A 155 28.75 -16.40 10.84
C ILE A 155 29.29 -15.92 9.50
N LEU A 156 29.34 -14.60 9.33
CA LEU A 156 29.71 -13.93 8.09
C LEU A 156 31.02 -13.12 8.25
N SER A 157 31.72 -12.83 7.16
CA SER A 157 32.83 -11.89 7.14
C SER A 157 32.38 -10.46 7.46
N ASP A 158 33.15 -9.74 8.27
CA ASP A 158 32.99 -8.29 8.42
C ASP A 158 33.65 -7.58 7.24
N VAL A 159 32.84 -7.28 6.22
CA VAL A 159 33.28 -6.62 4.98
C VAL A 159 33.62 -5.14 5.14
N GLY A 160 33.38 -4.56 6.33
CA GLY A 160 33.53 -3.12 6.55
C GLY A 160 32.53 -2.30 5.73
N GLY A 161 32.97 -1.15 5.23
CA GLY A 161 32.18 -0.25 4.39
C GLY A 161 31.06 0.50 5.11
N ALA A 162 30.37 1.33 4.33
CA ALA A 162 29.25 2.14 4.78
C ALA A 162 28.02 1.89 3.88
N PRO A 163 26.80 1.76 4.44
CA PRO A 163 25.59 1.61 3.62
C PRO A 163 25.35 2.84 2.73
N LEU A 164 24.81 2.63 1.54
CA LEU A 164 24.48 3.72 0.61
C LEU A 164 23.41 4.68 1.17
N ALA A 165 22.68 4.24 2.20
CA ALA A 165 21.73 5.05 2.96
C ALA A 165 22.38 5.99 4.00
N THR A 166 23.73 6.01 4.10
CA THR A 166 24.45 6.89 5.01
C THR A 166 25.38 7.85 4.27
N PRO A 167 25.70 9.02 4.85
CA PRO A 167 26.61 9.99 4.24
C PRO A 167 28.00 9.39 3.93
N GLU A 168 28.46 8.42 4.71
CA GLU A 168 29.73 7.75 4.51
C GLU A 168 29.72 6.78 3.32
N GLY A 169 28.56 6.20 2.97
CA GLY A 169 28.39 5.36 1.79
C GLY A 169 28.00 6.14 0.52
N ALA A 170 27.46 7.34 0.68
CA ALA A 170 27.01 8.20 -0.42
C ALA A 170 28.07 9.22 -0.87
N VAL A 171 29.29 8.75 -1.08
CA VAL A 171 30.45 9.58 -1.43
C VAL A 171 30.78 9.57 -2.92
N LEU A 172 30.17 8.66 -3.68
CA LEU A 172 30.41 8.51 -5.11
C LEU A 172 29.48 9.38 -5.95
N SER A 173 29.95 9.75 -7.15
CA SER A 173 29.10 10.36 -8.17
C SER A 173 28.02 9.38 -8.60
N GLU A 174 26.87 9.89 -9.06
CA GLU A 174 25.80 9.02 -9.57
C GLU A 174 26.28 8.10 -10.70
N GLN A 175 27.18 8.59 -11.54
CA GLN A 175 27.69 7.82 -12.67
C GLN A 175 28.58 6.67 -12.20
N ASP A 176 29.46 6.91 -11.23
CA ASP A 176 30.34 5.87 -10.69
C ASP A 176 29.54 4.84 -9.88
N LEU A 177 28.59 5.30 -9.06
CA LEU A 177 27.75 4.39 -8.29
C LEU A 177 26.87 3.52 -9.20
N HIS A 178 26.28 4.08 -10.25
CA HIS A 178 25.47 3.32 -11.19
C HIS A 178 26.28 2.18 -11.83
N LEU A 179 27.55 2.40 -12.16
CA LEU A 179 28.42 1.35 -12.71
C LEU A 179 28.66 0.24 -11.69
N LEU A 180 28.95 0.58 -10.43
CA LEU A 180 29.20 -0.41 -9.39
C LEU A 180 27.95 -1.19 -8.98
N LEU A 181 26.78 -0.55 -8.98
CA LEU A 181 25.49 -1.22 -8.74
C LEU A 181 25.13 -2.16 -9.90
N ASP A 182 25.32 -1.73 -11.15
CA ASP A 182 25.05 -2.58 -12.31
C ASP A 182 25.97 -3.81 -12.33
N ASP A 183 27.24 -3.65 -11.96
CA ASP A 183 28.20 -4.75 -11.82
C ASP A 183 27.79 -5.76 -10.74
N ALA A 184 27.42 -5.26 -9.54
CA ALA A 184 26.96 -6.10 -8.44
C ALA A 184 25.65 -6.85 -8.78
N MET A 185 24.68 -6.17 -9.36
CA MET A 185 23.38 -6.76 -9.72
C MET A 185 23.48 -7.69 -10.92
N SER A 186 24.39 -7.41 -11.87
CA SER A 186 24.67 -8.31 -12.99
C SER A 186 25.36 -9.59 -12.52
N SER A 187 26.31 -9.48 -11.58
CA SER A 187 26.99 -10.64 -10.99
C SER A 187 26.01 -11.60 -10.31
N LEU A 188 25.00 -11.07 -9.59
CA LEU A 188 23.92 -11.88 -9.01
C LEU A 188 23.04 -12.52 -10.09
N ALA A 189 22.67 -11.75 -11.11
CA ALA A 189 21.83 -12.21 -12.21
C ALA A 189 22.50 -13.31 -13.06
N GLU A 190 23.82 -13.26 -13.27
CA GLU A 190 24.56 -14.29 -14.01
C GLU A 190 24.47 -15.67 -13.33
N LEU A 191 24.32 -15.70 -12.00
CA LEU A 191 24.07 -16.92 -11.22
C LEU A 191 22.58 -17.25 -11.06
N GLY A 192 21.70 -16.57 -11.79
CA GLY A 192 20.26 -16.82 -11.80
C GLY A 192 19.52 -16.28 -10.58
N VAL A 193 20.08 -15.28 -9.90
CA VAL A 193 19.53 -14.74 -8.66
C VAL A 193 18.99 -13.34 -8.86
N TYR A 194 17.76 -13.14 -8.42
CA TYR A 194 17.18 -11.82 -8.29
C TYR A 194 17.09 -11.44 -6.80
N HIS A 195 17.68 -10.31 -6.43
CA HIS A 195 17.59 -9.79 -5.06
C HIS A 195 16.38 -8.87 -4.96
N ASP A 196 15.33 -9.33 -4.28
CA ASP A 196 14.04 -8.62 -4.20
C ASP A 196 14.00 -7.58 -3.06
N ASP A 197 14.89 -7.67 -2.07
CA ASP A 197 14.96 -6.69 -0.97
C ASP A 197 15.81 -5.45 -1.33
N ILE A 198 15.35 -4.72 -2.35
CA ILE A 198 16.06 -3.58 -2.93
C ILE A 198 15.95 -2.35 -2.00
N LYS A 199 16.85 -2.24 -1.01
CA LYS A 199 16.96 -1.10 -0.09
C LYS A 199 18.39 -0.58 -0.03
N LEU A 200 18.59 0.74 0.04
CA LEU A 200 19.94 1.34 0.12
C LEU A 200 20.78 0.86 1.32
N ASP A 201 20.14 0.43 2.41
CA ASP A 201 20.82 -0.15 3.58
C ASP A 201 21.48 -1.52 3.30
N ASN A 202 20.95 -2.26 2.32
CA ASN A 202 21.44 -3.59 1.94
C ASN A 202 22.63 -3.54 0.97
N PHE A 203 23.03 -2.35 0.51
CA PHE A 203 24.17 -2.15 -0.38
C PHE A 203 25.25 -1.34 0.36
N LEU A 204 26.39 -1.97 0.61
CA LEU A 204 27.51 -1.35 1.29
C LEU A 204 28.55 -0.88 0.27
N LEU A 205 28.93 0.38 0.33
CA LEU A 205 30.12 0.87 -0.34
C LEU A 205 31.35 0.46 0.47
N VAL A 206 32.21 -0.36 -0.14
CA VAL A 206 33.47 -0.82 0.44
C VAL A 206 34.61 -0.35 -0.44
N THR A 207 35.52 0.44 0.12
CA THR A 207 36.78 0.81 -0.52
C THR A 207 37.88 -0.11 -0.03
N ASP A 208 38.50 -0.86 -0.94
CA ASP A 208 39.62 -1.75 -0.66
C ASP A 208 40.76 -1.48 -1.65
N HIS A 209 41.97 -1.17 -1.16
CA HIS A 209 43.11 -0.71 -1.99
C HIS A 209 42.82 0.46 -2.95
N GLY A 210 41.95 1.39 -2.53
CA GLY A 210 41.53 2.50 -3.38
C GLY A 210 40.63 2.09 -4.54
N LYS A 211 40.07 0.88 -4.52
CA LYS A 211 39.00 0.44 -5.42
C LYS A 211 37.69 0.34 -4.66
N ASP A 212 36.69 1.02 -5.17
CA ASP A 212 35.33 0.96 -4.65
C ASP A 212 34.59 -0.24 -5.23
N ARG A 213 33.84 -0.95 -4.38
CA ARG A 213 32.93 -2.02 -4.77
C ARG A 213 31.67 -1.97 -3.93
N ILE A 214 30.58 -2.52 -4.47
CA ILE A 214 29.34 -2.71 -3.75
C ILE A 214 29.27 -4.14 -3.22
N ILE A 215 29.09 -4.26 -1.90
CA ILE A 215 28.76 -5.52 -1.25
C ILE A 215 27.28 -5.53 -0.92
N VAL A 216 26.56 -6.51 -1.47
CA VAL A 216 25.15 -6.78 -1.19
C VAL A 216 25.05 -7.64 0.07
N VAL A 217 24.26 -7.18 1.02
CA VAL A 217 24.00 -7.87 2.30
C VAL A 217 22.50 -8.16 2.44
N ASP A 218 22.15 -8.96 3.46
CA ASP A 218 20.76 -9.36 3.75
C ASP A 218 20.06 -10.16 2.62
N LEU A 219 20.54 -11.37 2.33
CA LEU A 219 20.04 -12.19 1.22
C LEU A 219 18.76 -12.98 1.57
N GLU A 220 17.98 -12.52 2.54
CA GLU A 220 16.75 -13.17 3.03
C GLU A 220 15.67 -13.28 1.93
N ARG A 221 15.65 -12.35 0.97
CA ARG A 221 14.71 -12.32 -0.18
C ARG A 221 15.41 -12.48 -1.53
N ALA A 222 16.17 -13.57 -1.68
CA ALA A 222 16.68 -13.99 -2.99
C ALA A 222 15.63 -14.83 -3.72
N GLU A 223 15.28 -14.47 -4.95
CA GLU A 223 14.41 -15.22 -5.85
C GLU A 223 15.20 -15.95 -6.94
N TRP A 224 14.69 -17.13 -7.34
CA TRP A 224 15.44 -18.10 -8.16
C TRP A 224 14.73 -18.50 -9.46
N ASN A 225 13.52 -17.98 -9.71
CA ASN A 225 12.63 -18.45 -10.80
C ASN A 225 12.60 -17.53 -12.03
N VAL A 226 13.46 -16.51 -12.08
CA VAL A 226 13.54 -15.56 -13.20
C VAL A 226 14.70 -15.96 -14.10
N THR A 227 14.47 -16.16 -15.40
CA THR A 227 15.49 -16.72 -16.31
C THR A 227 15.74 -15.84 -17.54
N GLY A 228 16.97 -15.87 -18.05
CA GLY A 228 17.34 -15.28 -19.35
C GLY A 228 17.19 -13.76 -19.43
N LYS A 229 16.67 -13.26 -20.56
CA LYS A 229 16.54 -11.82 -20.84
C LYS A 229 15.64 -11.06 -19.87
N ASP A 230 14.72 -11.76 -19.22
CA ASP A 230 13.85 -11.14 -18.23
C ASP A 230 14.63 -10.80 -16.96
N LEU A 231 15.64 -11.62 -16.58
CA LEU A 231 16.50 -11.37 -15.43
C LEU A 231 17.45 -10.18 -15.67
N GLU A 232 18.09 -10.09 -16.84
CA GLU A 232 18.92 -8.93 -17.21
C GLU A 232 18.10 -7.63 -17.27
N ARG A 233 16.90 -7.67 -17.85
CA ARG A 233 16.01 -6.51 -17.92
C ARG A 233 15.55 -6.08 -16.53
N THR A 234 15.25 -7.06 -15.67
CA THR A 234 14.80 -6.80 -14.29
C THR A 234 15.95 -6.26 -13.45
N SER A 235 17.16 -6.82 -13.55
CA SER A 235 18.37 -6.35 -12.88
C SER A 235 18.72 -4.89 -13.24
N ARG A 236 18.63 -4.52 -14.53
CA ARG A 236 18.79 -3.12 -14.96
C ARG A 236 17.67 -2.20 -14.45
N GLY A 237 16.44 -2.72 -14.37
CA GLY A 237 15.31 -2.04 -13.75
C GLY A 237 15.56 -1.76 -12.27
N SER A 238 16.06 -2.74 -11.53
CA SER A 238 16.42 -2.66 -10.11
C SER A 238 17.56 -1.67 -9.86
N THR A 239 18.59 -1.67 -10.71
CA THR A 239 19.66 -0.67 -10.64
C THR A 239 19.13 0.74 -10.90
N SER A 240 18.25 0.90 -11.89
CA SER A 240 17.61 2.20 -12.18
C SER A 240 16.74 2.66 -11.00
N TRP A 241 16.05 1.72 -10.35
CA TRP A 241 15.23 1.97 -9.15
C TRP A 241 16.10 2.35 -7.94
N LEU A 242 17.18 1.62 -7.67
CA LEU A 242 18.18 1.96 -6.65
C LEU A 242 18.78 3.34 -6.89
N MET A 243 19.09 3.66 -8.14
CA MET A 243 19.59 4.99 -8.50
C MET A 243 18.54 6.07 -8.32
N SER A 244 17.25 5.78 -8.54
CA SER A 244 16.16 6.70 -8.20
C SER A 244 16.06 6.92 -6.69
N MET A 245 16.12 5.84 -5.90
CA MET A 245 16.15 5.93 -4.43
C MET A 245 17.38 6.66 -3.93
N TYR A 246 18.55 6.41 -4.53
CA TYR A 246 19.81 7.08 -4.21
C TYR A 246 19.78 8.55 -4.58
N ARG A 247 19.17 8.93 -5.71
CA ARG A 247 18.92 10.35 -6.06
C ARG A 247 18.00 11.01 -5.06
N SER A 248 16.86 10.41 -4.75
CA SER A 248 15.98 10.92 -3.70
C SER A 248 16.72 11.00 -2.36
N HIS A 249 17.59 10.03 -2.06
CA HIS A 249 18.42 10.03 -0.86
C HIS A 249 19.49 11.13 -0.87
N LEU A 250 20.13 11.42 -2.01
CA LEU A 250 21.09 12.52 -2.21
C LEU A 250 20.41 13.90 -2.15
N GLU A 251 19.24 14.03 -2.77
CA GLU A 251 18.35 15.19 -2.62
C GLU A 251 17.92 15.35 -1.15
N CYS A 252 17.85 14.24 -0.41
CA CYS A 252 17.67 14.21 1.04
C CYS A 252 18.96 14.38 1.88
N MET A 253 20.16 14.39 1.26
CA MET A 253 21.45 14.54 1.92
C MET A 253 22.18 15.85 1.60
N GLU A 254 21.67 16.70 0.70
CA GLU A 254 22.06 18.11 0.68
C GLU A 254 21.55 18.79 1.96
N TRP A 255 22.33 18.66 3.04
CA TRP A 255 22.08 19.23 4.36
C TRP A 255 22.22 20.76 4.32
N ASP A 256 21.30 21.42 3.64
CA ASP A 256 21.17 22.86 3.62
C ASP A 256 21.01 23.35 5.06
N VAL A 257 21.86 24.29 5.50
CA VAL A 257 21.68 24.92 6.81
C VAL A 257 20.44 25.79 6.74
N LYS A 258 19.37 25.34 7.38
CA LYS A 258 18.11 26.06 7.50
C LYS A 258 18.08 26.77 8.85
N SER A 259 17.72 28.05 8.82
CA SER A 259 17.53 28.87 10.01
C SER A 259 16.11 29.39 10.08
N PHE A 260 15.48 29.27 11.24
CA PHE A 260 14.11 29.76 11.47
C PHE A 260 13.90 30.21 12.92
N PRO A 261 13.06 31.24 13.17
CA PRO A 261 12.76 31.73 14.50
C PRO A 261 11.71 30.87 15.20
N PHE A 262 11.96 30.39 16.40
CA PHE A 262 10.98 29.66 17.20
C PHE A 262 11.21 29.90 18.70
N GLY A 263 10.13 30.07 19.46
CA GLY A 263 10.18 30.25 20.93
C GLY A 263 11.13 31.36 21.40
N GLY A 264 11.20 32.50 20.67
CA GLY A 264 12.02 33.65 21.01
C GLY A 264 13.50 33.58 20.62
N ARG A 265 13.92 32.58 19.82
CA ARG A 265 15.30 32.47 19.32
C ARG A 265 15.35 31.95 17.88
N THR A 266 16.49 32.14 17.22
CA THR A 266 16.76 31.48 15.94
C THR A 266 17.33 30.09 16.20
N LEU A 267 16.74 29.10 15.55
CA LEU A 267 17.23 27.73 15.51
C LEU A 267 17.93 27.49 14.19
N THR A 268 19.05 26.78 14.25
CA THR A 268 19.74 26.23 13.07
C THR A 268 19.49 24.74 13.02
N ALA A 269 19.16 24.27 11.83
CA ALA A 269 18.93 22.88 11.56
C ALA A 269 19.52 22.56 10.19
N THR A 270 19.86 21.31 9.98
CA THR A 270 20.19 20.80 8.66
C THR A 270 19.09 19.81 8.28
N GLY A 271 18.70 19.78 7.01
CA GLY A 271 17.79 18.74 6.53
C GLY A 271 17.18 19.10 5.19
N THR A 272 16.27 18.25 4.73
CA THR A 272 15.81 18.21 3.34
C THR A 272 14.31 17.98 3.26
N ALA A 273 13.75 18.01 2.05
CA ALA A 273 12.35 17.62 1.86
C ALA A 273 12.12 16.18 2.37
N SER A 274 10.92 15.90 2.89
CA SER A 274 10.57 14.58 3.43
C SER A 274 10.55 13.52 2.34
N ASP A 275 10.12 13.89 1.14
CA ASP A 275 9.98 13.05 -0.04
C ASP A 275 9.77 13.92 -1.29
N HIS A 276 9.69 13.28 -2.45
CA HIS A 276 9.57 13.93 -3.76
C HIS A 276 8.14 14.45 -4.07
N ILE A 277 7.14 14.08 -3.26
CA ILE A 277 5.73 14.44 -3.43
C ILE A 277 5.39 15.68 -2.58
N HIS A 278 5.92 15.75 -1.37
CA HIS A 278 5.67 16.79 -0.37
C HIS A 278 6.86 17.74 -0.23
N LEU A 279 7.19 18.46 -1.32
CA LEU A 279 8.32 19.42 -1.35
C LEU A 279 8.23 20.55 -0.31
N ASN A 280 7.05 20.77 0.27
CA ASN A 280 6.83 21.74 1.34
C ASN A 280 7.06 21.17 2.76
N VAL A 281 7.29 19.86 2.90
CA VAL A 281 7.54 19.20 4.18
C VAL A 281 9.03 18.90 4.28
N PHE A 282 9.69 19.32 5.35
CA PHE A 282 11.14 19.10 5.55
C PHE A 282 11.43 18.25 6.78
N ARG A 283 12.25 17.21 6.64
CA ARG A 283 12.79 16.46 7.79
C ARG A 283 14.10 17.11 8.24
N LEU A 284 14.09 17.71 9.43
CA LEU A 284 15.22 18.52 9.92
C LEU A 284 15.86 17.94 11.17
N ARG A 285 17.18 18.04 11.24
CA ARG A 285 18.01 17.78 12.42
C ARG A 285 18.44 19.08 13.08
N ILE A 286 17.91 19.38 14.26
CA ILE A 286 18.24 20.58 15.04
C ILE A 286 19.68 20.50 15.57
N HIS A 287 20.46 21.55 15.35
CA HIS A 287 21.78 21.71 15.95
C HIS A 287 21.65 22.09 17.43
N GLN A 288 21.76 21.11 18.31
CA GLN A 288 21.62 21.34 19.75
C GLN A 288 22.84 22.05 20.33
N THR A 289 22.66 23.30 20.79
CA THR A 289 23.72 24.03 21.48
C THR A 289 24.03 23.42 22.85
N PHE A 290 25.21 23.71 23.41
CA PHE A 290 25.57 23.29 24.77
C PHE A 290 24.52 23.71 25.80
N LEU A 291 24.01 24.93 25.69
CA LEU A 291 22.97 25.48 26.56
C LEU A 291 21.65 24.68 26.47
N MET A 292 21.25 24.21 25.28
CA MET A 292 20.04 23.37 25.14
C MET A 292 20.22 22.00 25.81
N ARG A 293 21.40 21.38 25.65
CA ARG A 293 21.73 20.11 26.31
C ARG A 293 21.73 20.25 27.83
N LEU A 294 22.32 21.34 28.34
CA LEU A 294 22.34 21.65 29.77
C LEU A 294 20.93 21.90 30.31
N PHE A 295 20.11 22.72 29.63
CA PHE A 295 18.73 23.00 30.04
C PHE A 295 17.89 21.72 30.11
N ARG A 296 18.00 20.85 29.11
CA ARG A 296 17.27 19.58 29.07
C ARG A 296 17.72 18.63 30.18
N SER A 297 19.03 18.57 30.46
CA SER A 297 19.57 17.78 31.56
C SER A 297 19.18 18.31 32.93
N LEU A 298 19.02 19.62 33.10
CA LEU A 298 18.54 20.19 34.36
C LEU A 298 17.02 19.96 34.52
N ALA A 299 16.28 20.10 33.43
CA ALA A 299 14.84 19.92 33.41
C ALA A 299 14.43 18.46 33.66
N SER A 300 15.28 17.46 33.36
CA SER A 300 14.97 16.05 33.67
C SER A 300 14.89 15.74 35.17
N PHE A 301 15.34 16.66 36.03
CA PHE A 301 15.20 16.53 37.49
C PHE A 301 13.93 17.20 38.03
N LEU A 302 13.13 17.86 37.18
CA LEU A 302 11.88 18.50 37.58
C LEU A 302 10.73 17.50 37.62
N PRO A 303 9.77 17.65 38.55
CA PRO A 303 8.50 16.94 38.51
C PRO A 303 7.74 17.22 37.20
N LYS A 304 6.99 16.23 36.70
CA LYS A 304 6.27 16.31 35.42
C LYS A 304 5.44 17.60 35.24
N PRO A 305 4.63 18.07 36.22
CA PRO A 305 3.88 19.32 36.07
C PRO A 305 4.75 20.56 35.87
N SER A 306 5.92 20.60 36.52
CA SER A 306 6.88 21.70 36.39
C SER A 306 7.65 21.63 35.07
N LEU A 307 7.93 20.42 34.60
CA LEU A 307 8.53 20.20 33.29
C LEU A 307 7.57 20.61 32.16
N ASP A 308 6.30 20.23 32.24
CA ASP A 308 5.27 20.57 31.26
C ASP A 308 5.07 22.10 31.20
N TRP A 309 5.01 22.76 32.36
CA TRP A 309 4.95 24.23 32.44
C TRP A 309 6.18 24.89 31.79
N LEU A 310 7.38 24.35 32.05
CA LEU A 310 8.63 24.88 31.50
C LEU A 310 8.71 24.67 29.99
N GLN A 311 8.27 23.52 29.49
CA GLN A 311 8.19 23.20 28.07
C GLN A 311 7.21 24.12 27.33
N ALA A 312 6.05 24.39 27.92
CA ALA A 312 5.08 25.33 27.37
C ALA A 312 5.63 26.77 27.29
N ARG A 313 6.44 27.19 28.27
CA ARG A 313 6.99 28.55 28.30
C ARG A 313 8.21 28.73 27.41
N LEU A 314 9.00 27.68 27.21
CA LEU A 314 10.29 27.71 26.52
C LEU A 314 10.42 26.58 25.47
N PRO A 315 9.48 26.44 24.52
CA PRO A 315 9.38 25.26 23.65
C PRO A 315 10.63 25.03 22.78
N ALA A 316 11.28 26.10 22.34
CA ALA A 316 12.51 26.03 21.54
C ALA A 316 13.69 25.33 22.23
N TRP A 317 13.67 25.27 23.58
CA TRP A 317 14.73 24.64 24.36
C TRP A 317 14.57 23.12 24.48
N PHE A 318 13.36 22.61 24.21
CA PHE A 318 12.99 21.22 24.42
C PHE A 318 12.76 20.43 23.14
N LEU A 319 12.87 21.09 21.98
CA LEU A 319 12.74 20.40 20.69
C LEU A 319 13.64 19.16 20.61
N PRO A 320 13.13 18.04 20.08
CA PRO A 320 13.94 16.86 19.80
C PRO A 320 15.03 17.15 18.76
N LYS A 321 15.99 16.24 18.65
CA LYS A 321 17.05 16.36 17.63
C LYS A 321 16.49 16.28 16.21
N ARG A 322 15.40 15.54 16.00
CA ARG A 322 14.72 15.38 14.70
C ARG A 322 13.31 15.96 14.79
N ILE A 323 12.95 16.79 13.83
CA ILE A 323 11.62 17.38 13.68
C ILE A 323 11.20 17.33 12.22
N ILE A 324 9.91 17.52 11.98
CA ILE A 324 9.37 17.87 10.66
C ILE A 324 9.03 19.36 10.66
N LEU A 325 9.41 20.06 9.61
CA LEU A 325 9.02 21.44 9.33
C LEU A 325 8.12 21.43 8.09
N LYS A 326 6.80 21.57 8.28
CA LYS A 326 5.83 21.63 7.17
C LYS A 326 5.53 23.08 6.84
N VAL A 327 5.97 23.54 5.67
CA VAL A 327 5.77 24.90 5.16
C VAL A 327 4.42 24.99 4.47
N GLN A 328 3.72 26.10 4.71
CA GLN A 328 2.45 26.40 4.08
C GLN A 328 2.56 26.39 2.54
N LYS A 329 1.59 25.76 1.87
CA LYS A 329 1.44 25.79 0.41
C LYS A 329 0.97 27.19 -0.04
N LYS A 330 1.31 27.58 -1.27
CA LYS A 330 0.95 28.91 -1.79
C LYS A 330 -0.57 29.01 -2.00
N GLY A 331 -1.22 30.00 -1.39
CA GLY A 331 -2.67 30.23 -1.51
C GLY A 331 -3.53 29.28 -0.66
N TRP A 332 -2.91 28.66 0.36
CA TRP A 332 -3.55 27.71 1.29
C TRP A 332 -3.49 28.27 2.73
N GLU A 333 -3.89 29.53 2.90
CA GLU A 333 -3.93 30.19 4.21
C GLU A 333 -5.00 29.59 5.12
N GLU A 334 -6.20 29.32 4.60
CA GLU A 334 -7.32 28.79 5.37
C GLU A 334 -7.07 27.34 5.83
N GLU A 335 -6.51 26.51 4.95
CA GLU A 335 -6.16 25.12 5.22
C GLU A 335 -5.04 25.00 6.25
N PHE A 336 -4.07 25.93 6.23
CA PHE A 336 -3.02 25.98 7.25
C PHE A 336 -3.58 26.31 8.62
N ASP A 337 -4.48 27.30 8.70
CA ASP A 337 -5.13 27.67 9.95
C ASP A 337 -6.05 26.54 10.46
N ALA A 338 -6.74 25.84 9.56
CA ALA A 338 -7.51 24.63 9.87
C ALA A 338 -6.62 23.51 10.41
N GLU A 339 -5.47 23.25 9.79
CA GLU A 339 -4.51 22.24 10.26
C GLU A 339 -3.98 22.56 11.67
N VAL A 340 -3.66 23.84 11.93
CA VAL A 340 -3.27 24.31 13.26
C VAL A 340 -4.41 24.09 14.27
N ALA A 341 -5.65 24.39 13.90
CA ALA A 341 -6.82 24.16 14.76
C ALA A 341 -7.01 22.67 15.07
N ALA A 342 -6.86 21.80 14.06
CA ALA A 342 -6.94 20.35 14.22
C ALA A 342 -5.88 19.83 15.20
N TYR A 343 -4.61 20.20 15.02
CA TYR A 343 -3.56 19.80 15.98
C TYR A 343 -3.86 20.27 17.40
N ASN A 344 -4.33 21.51 17.58
CA ASN A 344 -4.67 22.01 18.91
C ASN A 344 -5.87 21.26 19.55
N ARG A 345 -6.87 20.88 18.75
CA ARG A 345 -8.02 20.10 19.22
C ARG A 345 -7.64 18.66 19.61
N LEU A 346 -6.69 18.09 18.86
CA LEU A 346 -6.28 16.68 18.95
C LEU A 346 -5.05 16.44 19.85
N GLN A 347 -4.73 17.40 20.73
CA GLN A 347 -3.64 17.29 21.70
C GLN A 347 -3.57 15.94 22.47
N PRO A 348 -4.69 15.31 22.89
CA PRO A 348 -4.64 14.05 23.65
C PRO A 348 -4.02 12.86 22.90
N ILE A 349 -4.07 12.87 21.55
CA ILE A 349 -3.61 11.74 20.71
C ILE A 349 -2.28 12.03 19.99
N GLN A 350 -1.70 13.20 20.23
CA GLN A 350 -0.40 13.57 19.68
C GLN A 350 0.73 12.68 20.20
N GLY A 351 1.57 12.20 19.27
CA GLY A 351 2.62 11.21 19.52
C GLY A 351 2.14 9.76 19.57
N ILE A 352 0.82 9.54 19.45
CA ILE A 352 0.20 8.21 19.45
C ILE A 352 -0.27 7.88 18.03
N THR A 353 -1.31 8.57 17.55
CA THR A 353 -1.91 8.36 16.22
C THR A 353 -1.78 9.57 15.29
N ILE A 354 -1.30 10.71 15.77
CA ILE A 354 -0.89 11.87 14.96
C ILE A 354 0.47 12.42 15.45
N PRO A 355 1.22 13.18 14.64
CA PRO A 355 2.46 13.83 15.10
C PRO A 355 2.25 14.79 16.27
N ILE A 356 3.27 14.94 17.13
CA ILE A 356 3.32 15.98 18.14
C ILE A 356 3.50 17.33 17.47
N PHE A 357 2.60 18.27 17.75
CA PHE A 357 2.66 19.65 17.31
C PHE A 357 3.39 20.51 18.33
N TYR A 358 4.60 20.95 17.97
CA TYR A 358 5.41 21.82 18.83
C TYR A 358 5.03 23.29 18.72
N GLY A 359 4.40 23.70 17.62
CA GLY A 359 3.95 25.07 17.37
C GLY A 359 4.24 25.55 15.96
N THR A 360 3.95 26.82 15.69
CA THR A 360 4.17 27.46 14.39
C THR A 360 5.44 28.32 14.37
N THR A 361 5.99 28.53 13.18
CA THR A 361 7.15 29.39 12.88
C THR A 361 6.98 30.06 11.52
N ARG A 362 7.98 30.86 11.11
CA ARG A 362 8.11 31.36 9.73
C ARG A 362 9.42 30.88 9.14
N TYR A 363 9.36 30.19 8.00
CA TYR A 363 10.53 29.81 7.21
C TYR A 363 10.55 30.60 5.91
N ARG A 364 11.65 31.35 5.67
CA ARG A 364 11.78 32.26 4.51
C ARG A 364 10.58 33.22 4.33
N GLY A 365 9.97 33.64 5.43
CA GLY A 365 8.81 34.54 5.45
C GLY A 365 7.44 33.85 5.38
N ILE A 366 7.38 32.56 5.04
CA ILE A 366 6.15 31.76 4.89
C ILE A 366 5.83 31.04 6.21
N GLN A 367 4.55 30.85 6.56
CA GLN A 367 4.17 30.12 7.77
C GLN A 367 4.58 28.65 7.67
N ALA A 368 4.93 28.05 8.81
CA ALA A 368 5.28 26.64 8.89
C ALA A 368 4.90 26.04 10.25
N LEU A 369 4.57 24.76 10.24
CA LEU A 369 4.33 23.91 11.41
C LEU A 369 5.64 23.21 11.81
N ILE A 370 5.87 23.09 13.11
CA ILE A 370 6.93 22.25 13.67
C ILE A 370 6.29 21.01 14.29
N LEU A 371 6.54 19.85 13.70
CA LEU A 371 5.96 18.57 14.11
C LEU A 371 7.05 17.58 14.56
N SER A 372 6.67 16.52 15.29
CA SER A 372 7.57 15.40 15.56
C SER A 372 7.84 14.58 14.31
N ASP A 373 9.09 14.18 14.11
CA ASP A 373 9.44 13.13 13.16
C ASP A 373 9.04 11.78 13.74
N VAL A 374 7.94 11.23 13.23
CA VAL A 374 7.35 9.96 13.69
C VAL A 374 8.00 8.74 13.03
N GLY A 375 8.84 8.94 12.01
CA GLY A 375 9.40 7.85 11.20
C GLY A 375 8.31 7.12 10.42
N GLY A 376 8.53 5.82 10.17
CA GLY A 376 7.59 4.96 9.45
C GLY A 376 7.62 5.11 7.93
N ASN A 377 6.87 4.23 7.27
CA ASN A 377 6.74 4.16 5.82
C ASN A 377 5.33 4.56 5.40
N CYS A 378 5.23 5.25 4.27
CA CYS A 378 3.97 5.72 3.73
C CYS A 378 3.15 4.55 3.16
N LEU A 379 1.85 4.44 3.49
CA LEU A 379 1.00 3.34 2.99
C LEU A 379 0.81 3.38 1.46
N ALA A 380 1.07 4.51 0.80
CA ALA A 380 1.08 4.60 -0.65
C ALA A 380 2.37 4.05 -1.30
N THR A 381 3.38 3.69 -0.51
CA THR A 381 4.67 3.17 -0.97
C THR A 381 4.80 1.66 -0.70
N PRO A 382 5.56 0.91 -1.51
CA PRO A 382 5.81 -0.52 -1.29
C PRO A 382 6.31 -0.84 0.13
N GLU A 383 7.12 0.03 0.72
CA GLU A 383 7.70 -0.13 2.06
C GLU A 383 6.68 0.04 3.19
N GLY A 384 5.57 0.75 2.95
CA GLY A 384 4.45 0.88 3.88
C GLY A 384 3.32 -0.12 3.63
N ALA A 385 3.21 -0.63 2.41
CA ALA A 385 2.24 -1.67 2.02
C ALA A 385 2.73 -3.09 2.33
N VAL A 386 3.34 -3.29 3.50
CA VAL A 386 3.92 -4.57 3.93
C VAL A 386 2.97 -5.47 4.71
N LEU A 387 1.89 -4.89 5.25
CA LEU A 387 0.84 -5.64 5.95
C LEU A 387 -0.25 -6.07 4.97
N ASP A 388 -0.83 -7.24 5.22
CA ASP A 388 -2.04 -7.64 4.52
C ASP A 388 -3.27 -6.85 5.04
N GLU A 389 -4.38 -6.95 4.31
CA GLU A 389 -5.61 -6.21 4.63
C GLU A 389 -6.16 -6.52 6.03
N LYS A 390 -6.00 -7.77 6.50
CA LYS A 390 -6.55 -8.21 7.79
C LYS A 390 -5.77 -7.65 8.97
N ASP A 391 -4.47 -7.45 8.79
CA ASP A 391 -3.60 -6.85 9.79
C ASP A 391 -3.64 -5.31 9.74
N LEU A 392 -3.88 -4.73 8.56
CA LEU A 392 -3.95 -3.29 8.35
C LEU A 392 -5.29 -2.66 8.78
N GLU A 393 -6.41 -3.31 8.50
CA GLU A 393 -7.76 -2.80 8.80
C GLU A 393 -7.94 -2.42 10.28
N PRO A 394 -7.54 -3.23 11.28
CA PRO A 394 -7.63 -2.87 12.69
C PRO A 394 -6.78 -1.67 13.06
N LEU A 395 -5.60 -1.51 12.43
CA LEU A 395 -4.69 -0.40 12.72
C LEU A 395 -5.21 0.93 12.15
N LEU A 396 -5.76 0.90 10.93
CA LEU A 396 -6.44 2.05 10.32
C LEU A 396 -7.66 2.46 11.15
N LEU A 397 -8.50 1.49 11.52
CA LEU A 397 -9.68 1.74 12.33
C LEU A 397 -9.32 2.32 13.70
N HIS A 398 -8.26 1.81 14.34
CA HIS A 398 -7.79 2.34 15.62
C HIS A 398 -7.32 3.80 15.51
N ALA A 399 -6.56 4.13 14.46
CA ALA A 399 -6.09 5.49 14.24
C ALA A 399 -7.24 6.47 13.98
N LEU A 400 -8.20 6.08 13.13
CA LEU A 400 -9.37 6.89 12.82
C LEU A 400 -10.34 7.02 14.01
N ASN A 401 -10.55 5.95 14.79
CA ASN A 401 -11.35 6.02 16.01
C ASN A 401 -10.73 6.95 17.07
N SER A 402 -9.40 7.04 17.12
CA SER A 402 -8.73 7.98 18.03
C SER A 402 -9.02 9.45 17.70
N LEU A 403 -9.26 9.77 16.42
CA LEU A 403 -9.78 11.08 16.01
C LEU A 403 -11.26 11.22 16.41
N ALA A 404 -12.05 10.17 16.15
CA ALA A 404 -13.48 10.16 16.40
C ALA A 404 -13.85 10.36 17.86
N GLU A 405 -13.11 9.75 18.79
CA GLU A 405 -13.27 9.92 20.24
C GLU A 405 -13.07 11.39 20.69
N LEU A 406 -12.45 12.21 19.84
CA LEU A 406 -12.27 13.64 20.07
C LEU A 406 -13.22 14.51 19.23
N GLY A 407 -14.20 13.92 18.56
CA GLY A 407 -15.18 14.60 17.71
C GLY A 407 -14.59 15.12 16.41
N ALA A 408 -13.63 14.38 15.82
CA ALA A 408 -12.98 14.74 14.57
C ALA A 408 -12.98 13.59 13.55
N SER A 409 -13.03 13.93 12.27
CA SER A 409 -12.76 13.01 11.16
C SER A 409 -11.56 13.49 10.35
N HIS A 410 -10.95 12.57 9.61
CA HIS A 410 -9.93 12.89 8.62
C HIS A 410 -10.49 12.63 7.22
N ASP A 411 -10.71 13.71 6.47
CA ASP A 411 -11.47 13.67 5.22
C ASP A 411 -10.53 13.48 4.01
N ASP A 412 -9.22 13.68 4.18
CA ASP A 412 -8.22 13.38 3.15
C ASP A 412 -7.81 11.91 3.19
N THR A 413 -8.52 11.13 2.42
CA THR A 413 -8.44 9.67 2.42
C THR A 413 -7.36 9.12 1.48
N LYS A 414 -6.38 9.93 1.08
CA LYS A 414 -5.21 9.43 0.35
C LYS A 414 -4.31 8.60 1.26
N LEU A 415 -3.78 7.51 0.73
CA LEU A 415 -2.89 6.61 1.48
C LEU A 415 -1.55 7.25 1.86
N ASP A 416 -1.16 8.37 1.24
CA ASP A 416 0.06 9.11 1.60
C ASP A 416 -0.06 9.88 2.93
N ASN A 417 -1.28 10.10 3.41
CA ASN A 417 -1.55 10.68 4.73
C ASN A 417 -1.46 9.67 5.88
N PHE A 418 -1.18 8.40 5.60
CA PHE A 418 -1.11 7.34 6.60
C PHE A 418 0.28 6.71 6.59
N LEU A 419 0.95 6.77 7.73
CA LEU A 419 2.27 6.17 7.92
C LEU A 419 2.15 4.91 8.77
N LEU A 420 2.68 3.79 8.27
CA LEU A 420 2.91 2.59 9.06
C LEU A 420 4.19 2.78 9.89
N VAL A 421 4.04 2.82 11.21
CA VAL A 421 5.13 3.05 12.15
C VAL A 421 5.24 1.86 13.09
N THR A 422 6.40 1.21 13.12
CA THR A 422 6.72 0.20 14.11
C THR A 422 7.40 0.84 15.32
N ASP A 423 6.73 0.84 16.47
CA ASP A 423 7.24 1.40 17.72
C ASP A 423 7.30 0.31 18.79
N GLN A 424 8.50 0.03 19.30
CA GLN A 424 8.77 -1.05 20.27
C GLN A 424 8.27 -2.44 19.82
N GLY A 425 8.34 -2.72 18.51
CA GLY A 425 7.89 -3.98 17.92
C GLY A 425 6.37 -4.10 17.77
N LYS A 426 5.63 -3.00 17.86
CA LYS A 426 4.20 -2.94 17.55
C LYS A 426 3.94 -1.96 16.43
N ASP A 427 3.17 -2.41 15.45
CA ASP A 427 2.74 -1.55 14.35
C ASP A 427 1.58 -0.66 14.78
N LYS A 428 1.60 0.58 14.31
CA LYS A 428 0.53 1.55 14.45
C LYS A 428 0.45 2.41 13.19
N ILE A 429 -0.75 2.88 12.90
CA ILE A 429 -0.96 3.91 11.89
C ILE A 429 -0.85 5.29 12.55
N VAL A 430 -0.03 6.14 11.94
CA VAL A 430 0.05 7.56 12.27
C VAL A 430 -0.50 8.37 11.11
N ILE A 431 -1.56 9.13 11.37
CA ILE A 431 -2.20 10.03 10.42
C ILE A 431 -1.40 11.33 10.39
N VAL A 432 -0.96 11.69 9.19
CA VAL A 432 -0.22 12.92 8.90
C VAL A 432 -1.04 13.80 7.96
N ASP A 433 -0.66 15.07 7.85
CA ASP A 433 -1.35 16.06 7.02
C ASP A 433 -2.82 16.28 7.41
N LEU A 434 -3.06 17.07 8.46
CA LEU A 434 -4.42 17.32 8.99
C LEU A 434 -5.10 18.51 8.31
N GLU A 435 -4.71 18.86 7.08
CA GLU A 435 -5.22 20.03 6.35
C GLU A 435 -6.70 19.89 5.95
N LYS A 436 -7.20 18.65 5.83
CA LYS A 436 -8.63 18.35 5.63
C LYS A 436 -9.15 17.44 6.73
N SER A 437 -9.45 18.06 7.87
CA SER A 437 -10.08 17.38 8.99
C SER A 437 -11.31 18.16 9.41
N THR A 438 -12.45 17.48 9.53
CA THR A 438 -13.65 18.06 10.11
C THR A 438 -13.59 17.93 11.63
N LEU A 439 -13.92 19.02 12.33
CA LEU A 439 -13.90 19.10 13.78
C LEU A 439 -15.32 19.34 14.31
N ASP A 440 -15.49 19.10 15.61
CA ASP A 440 -16.73 19.34 16.36
C ASP A 440 -17.93 18.53 15.84
N MET A 441 -17.64 17.30 15.41
CA MET A 441 -18.64 16.29 15.08
C MET A 441 -19.31 15.73 16.33
N SER A 442 -20.52 15.19 16.20
CA SER A 442 -21.11 14.38 17.25
C SER A 442 -20.35 13.05 17.40
N ASP A 443 -20.35 12.45 18.60
CA ASP A 443 -19.64 11.19 18.85
C ASP A 443 -20.09 10.07 17.87
N ASP A 444 -21.38 10.03 17.58
CA ASP A 444 -21.96 9.05 16.65
C ASP A 444 -21.51 9.30 15.20
N ASP A 445 -21.48 10.56 14.75
CA ASP A 445 -21.04 10.92 13.40
C ASP A 445 -19.54 10.66 13.21
N ALA A 446 -18.73 10.98 14.22
CA ALA A 446 -17.29 10.82 14.16
C ALA A 446 -16.89 9.33 14.14
N ALA A 447 -17.51 8.50 14.98
CA ALA A 447 -17.28 7.05 15.00
C ALA A 447 -17.74 6.39 13.71
N TYR A 448 -18.84 6.88 13.14
CA TYR A 448 -19.35 6.46 11.84
C TYR A 448 -18.36 6.81 10.71
N GLU A 449 -17.83 8.03 10.66
CA GLU A 449 -16.84 8.45 9.64
C GLU A 449 -15.54 7.65 9.76
N ALA A 450 -15.09 7.33 10.98
CA ALA A 450 -13.89 6.51 11.19
C ALA A 450 -14.03 5.10 10.62
N THR A 451 -15.14 4.42 10.96
CA THR A 451 -15.43 3.05 10.45
C THR A 451 -15.58 3.04 8.95
N THR A 452 -16.27 4.06 8.44
CA THR A 452 -16.50 4.27 7.03
C THR A 452 -15.20 4.50 6.26
N THR A 453 -14.33 5.39 6.75
CA THR A 453 -13.08 5.73 6.08
C THR A 453 -12.15 4.52 6.06
N ALA A 454 -12.09 3.76 7.16
CA ALA A 454 -11.36 2.50 7.20
C ALA A 454 -11.89 1.50 6.16
N SER A 455 -13.20 1.27 6.11
CA SER A 455 -13.83 0.37 5.13
C SER A 455 -13.64 0.87 3.68
N TRP A 456 -13.70 2.18 3.45
CA TRP A 456 -13.48 2.79 2.15
C TRP A 456 -12.04 2.63 1.63
N LEU A 457 -11.07 2.54 2.54
CA LEU A 457 -9.68 2.21 2.23
C LEU A 457 -9.51 0.70 1.92
N MET A 458 -10.38 -0.16 2.44
CA MET A 458 -10.31 -1.64 2.36
C MET A 458 -11.22 -2.21 1.27
N HIS A 459 -10.66 -2.44 0.08
CA HIS A 459 -11.33 -3.11 -1.04
C HIS A 459 -11.07 -4.62 -0.96
N LYS A 460 -12.13 -5.44 -0.96
CA LYS A 460 -12.02 -6.90 -0.78
C LYS A 460 -12.02 -7.61 -2.13
N ILE A 461 -11.33 -8.75 -2.22
CA ILE A 461 -11.32 -9.61 -3.42
C ILE A 461 -11.67 -11.04 -3.03
N ALA A 462 -12.70 -11.59 -3.66
CA ALA A 462 -13.00 -13.02 -3.60
C ALA A 462 -12.61 -13.71 -4.91
N THR A 463 -12.17 -14.97 -4.82
CA THR A 463 -11.89 -15.81 -5.99
C THR A 463 -13.05 -16.78 -6.18
N LEU A 464 -13.68 -16.74 -7.35
CA LEU A 464 -14.74 -17.67 -7.77
C LEU A 464 -14.13 -19.01 -8.19
N ALA A 465 -14.95 -20.05 -8.29
CA ALA A 465 -14.59 -21.43 -8.56
C ALA A 465 -14.01 -21.61 -9.97
N ASP A 466 -14.33 -20.71 -10.89
CA ASP A 466 -13.75 -20.65 -12.24
C ASP A 466 -12.42 -19.87 -12.30
N GLY A 467 -11.90 -19.43 -11.15
CA GLY A 467 -10.66 -18.68 -10.99
C GLY A 467 -10.78 -17.18 -11.21
N ARG A 468 -11.95 -16.67 -11.62
CA ARG A 468 -12.17 -15.21 -11.74
C ARG A 468 -12.20 -14.57 -10.37
N LYS A 469 -11.62 -13.37 -10.27
CA LYS A 469 -11.70 -12.51 -9.08
C LYS A 469 -12.93 -11.62 -9.16
N ILE A 470 -13.60 -11.42 -8.03
CA ILE A 470 -14.65 -10.41 -7.84
C ILE A 470 -14.23 -9.46 -6.74
N ALA A 471 -14.04 -8.19 -7.10
CA ALA A 471 -13.76 -7.12 -6.15
C ALA A 471 -15.08 -6.61 -5.56
N TYR A 472 -15.14 -6.44 -4.24
CA TYR A 472 -16.33 -5.98 -3.54
C TYR A 472 -15.98 -5.17 -2.28
N ALA A 473 -16.97 -4.46 -1.75
CA ALA A 473 -16.88 -3.79 -0.45
C ALA A 473 -18.10 -4.13 0.41
N ILE A 474 -17.94 -3.99 1.73
CA ILE A 474 -19.00 -4.19 2.72
C ILE A 474 -19.28 -2.86 3.40
N TYR A 475 -20.52 -2.41 3.29
CA TYR A 475 -21.04 -1.18 3.88
C TYR A 475 -22.14 -1.49 4.89
N GLY A 476 -22.45 -0.56 5.78
CA GLY A 476 -23.48 -0.74 6.79
C GLY A 476 -23.03 -1.57 8.00
N ALA A 477 -23.94 -2.41 8.50
CA ALA A 477 -23.70 -3.29 9.63
C ALA A 477 -22.57 -4.29 9.35
N GLN A 478 -21.65 -4.42 10.31
CA GLN A 478 -20.52 -5.36 10.25
C GLN A 478 -20.88 -6.76 10.78
N ASP A 479 -22.06 -6.92 11.38
CA ASP A 479 -22.57 -8.20 11.85
C ASP A 479 -22.97 -9.10 10.66
N ASP A 480 -22.32 -10.26 10.54
CA ASP A 480 -22.60 -11.24 9.49
C ASP A 480 -24.02 -11.84 9.58
N SER A 481 -24.70 -11.70 10.72
CA SER A 481 -26.10 -12.11 10.91
C SER A 481 -27.13 -11.03 10.54
N ALA A 482 -26.69 -9.81 10.23
CA ALA A 482 -27.57 -8.72 9.86
C ALA A 482 -28.30 -8.98 8.52
N PRO A 483 -29.53 -8.47 8.33
CA PRO A 483 -30.22 -8.49 7.04
C PRO A 483 -29.28 -7.96 5.95
N THR A 484 -29.09 -8.75 4.88
CA THR A 484 -28.08 -8.45 3.87
C THR A 484 -28.71 -8.03 2.54
N ILE A 485 -28.18 -6.96 1.95
CA ILE A 485 -28.50 -6.49 0.60
C ILE A 485 -27.25 -6.50 -0.28
N PHE A 486 -27.41 -6.89 -1.54
CA PHE A 486 -26.40 -6.65 -2.57
C PHE A 486 -26.69 -5.35 -3.31
N TYR A 487 -25.67 -4.50 -3.49
CA TYR A 487 -25.75 -3.24 -4.22
C TYR A 487 -25.03 -3.33 -5.56
N PHE A 488 -25.75 -3.21 -6.66
CA PHE A 488 -25.17 -3.23 -8.01
C PHE A 488 -25.06 -1.81 -8.56
N HIS A 489 -23.81 -1.38 -8.73
CA HIS A 489 -23.43 -0.05 -9.18
C HIS A 489 -23.94 0.31 -10.59
N GLY A 490 -24.02 1.60 -10.87
CA GLY A 490 -24.35 2.20 -12.15
C GLY A 490 -23.25 2.07 -13.20
N PHE A 491 -23.45 2.71 -14.35
CA PHE A 491 -22.61 2.55 -15.54
C PHE A 491 -22.01 3.88 -16.01
N PRO A 492 -20.67 3.99 -16.13
CA PRO A 492 -19.64 3.13 -15.53
C PRO A 492 -19.54 3.31 -14.01
N GLY A 493 -18.96 2.33 -13.30
CA GLY A 493 -18.77 2.43 -11.85
C GLY A 493 -18.03 1.22 -11.24
N SER A 494 -17.93 1.16 -9.92
CA SER A 494 -17.39 0.02 -9.16
C SER A 494 -18.09 -0.11 -7.80
N HIS A 495 -17.62 -1.06 -6.98
CA HIS A 495 -18.14 -1.33 -5.65
C HIS A 495 -18.18 -0.10 -4.72
N HIS A 496 -17.30 0.88 -4.95
CA HIS A 496 -17.26 2.13 -4.19
C HIS A 496 -18.56 2.93 -4.23
N GLU A 497 -19.39 2.75 -5.26
CA GLU A 497 -20.71 3.39 -5.35
C GLU A 497 -21.66 2.95 -4.24
N GLY A 498 -21.47 1.73 -3.70
CA GLY A 498 -22.26 1.22 -2.59
C GLY A 498 -22.18 2.08 -1.33
N TYR A 499 -21.14 2.92 -1.20
CA TYR A 499 -21.03 3.87 -0.10
C TYR A 499 -22.22 4.85 -0.03
N LEU A 500 -22.91 5.12 -1.14
CA LEU A 500 -24.10 5.97 -1.18
C LEU A 500 -25.24 5.47 -0.27
N ILE A 501 -25.26 4.19 0.08
CA ILE A 501 -26.26 3.62 1.00
C ILE A 501 -25.68 3.31 2.38
N ASN A 502 -24.41 3.63 2.65
CA ASN A 502 -23.74 3.24 3.90
C ASN A 502 -24.45 3.82 5.13
N THR A 503 -24.77 5.11 5.15
CA THR A 503 -25.43 5.77 6.27
C THR A 503 -26.77 5.12 6.60
N ALA A 504 -27.57 4.87 5.55
CA ALA A 504 -28.86 4.21 5.67
C ALA A 504 -28.71 2.75 6.15
N ALA A 505 -27.75 2.02 5.60
CA ALA A 505 -27.47 0.64 5.96
C ALA A 505 -27.05 0.53 7.44
N VAL A 506 -26.18 1.42 7.94
CA VAL A 506 -25.83 1.49 9.36
C VAL A 506 -27.07 1.77 10.21
N LYS A 507 -27.80 2.84 9.89
CA LYS A 507 -29.00 3.26 10.64
C LYS A 507 -30.03 2.14 10.77
N HIS A 508 -30.18 1.34 9.72
CA HIS A 508 -31.15 0.25 9.67
C HIS A 508 -30.59 -1.09 10.13
N GLY A 509 -29.33 -1.16 10.56
CA GLY A 509 -28.69 -2.43 10.94
C GLY A 509 -28.68 -3.44 9.80
N VAL A 510 -28.39 -2.96 8.59
CA VAL A 510 -28.38 -3.72 7.34
C VAL A 510 -26.95 -3.81 6.83
N ARG A 511 -26.55 -5.00 6.37
CA ARG A 511 -25.25 -5.26 5.76
C ARG A 511 -25.38 -5.14 4.24
N ALA A 512 -24.60 -4.25 3.63
CA ALA A 512 -24.65 -3.98 2.19
C ALA A 512 -23.37 -4.47 1.51
N ILE A 513 -23.50 -5.46 0.62
CA ILE A 513 -22.40 -6.02 -0.17
C ILE A 513 -22.42 -5.41 -1.56
N ALA A 514 -21.39 -4.64 -1.91
CA ALA A 514 -21.30 -4.00 -3.22
C ALA A 514 -20.23 -4.70 -4.07
N PRO A 515 -20.57 -5.60 -5.00
CA PRO A 515 -19.61 -6.17 -5.94
C PRO A 515 -19.36 -5.25 -7.15
N SER A 516 -18.15 -5.27 -7.67
CA SER A 516 -17.81 -4.73 -8.99
C SER A 516 -18.06 -5.79 -10.06
N ARG A 517 -18.79 -5.41 -11.11
CA ARG A 517 -19.07 -6.30 -12.23
C ARG A 517 -17.78 -6.73 -12.95
N PRO A 518 -17.76 -7.87 -13.67
CA PRO A 518 -16.52 -8.38 -14.27
C PRO A 518 -15.82 -7.33 -15.17
N GLY A 519 -14.51 -7.14 -15.00
CA GLY A 519 -13.72 -6.14 -15.73
C GLY A 519 -13.76 -4.71 -15.18
N TYR A 520 -14.52 -4.44 -14.11
CA TYR A 520 -14.45 -3.18 -13.36
C TYR A 520 -13.58 -3.34 -12.11
N SER A 521 -12.83 -2.29 -11.76
CA SER A 521 -11.94 -2.29 -10.59
C SER A 521 -10.96 -3.47 -10.65
N ASP A 522 -10.91 -4.32 -9.62
CA ASP A 522 -10.09 -5.52 -9.55
C ASP A 522 -10.83 -6.82 -9.90
N SER A 523 -12.08 -6.73 -10.35
CA SER A 523 -12.83 -7.90 -10.83
C SER A 523 -12.29 -8.36 -12.19
N THR A 524 -11.99 -9.64 -12.34
CA THR A 524 -11.51 -10.22 -13.60
C THR A 524 -12.54 -10.01 -14.72
N PHE A 525 -12.09 -9.59 -15.90
CA PHE A 525 -12.97 -9.53 -17.07
C PHE A 525 -13.45 -10.92 -17.47
N GLN A 526 -14.76 -11.06 -17.72
CA GLN A 526 -15.35 -12.31 -18.19
C GLN A 526 -15.55 -12.26 -19.71
N THR A 527 -14.79 -13.08 -20.43
CA THR A 527 -14.93 -13.25 -21.88
C THR A 527 -16.32 -13.74 -22.25
N ASN A 528 -16.91 -13.16 -23.31
CA ASN A 528 -18.23 -13.50 -23.81
C ASN A 528 -19.38 -13.42 -22.78
N ARG A 529 -19.20 -12.62 -21.72
CA ARG A 529 -20.23 -12.41 -20.68
C ARG A 529 -21.57 -12.03 -21.28
N ALA A 530 -22.64 -12.64 -20.77
CA ALA A 530 -24.03 -12.21 -20.87
C ALA A 530 -24.55 -11.70 -19.50
N ILE A 531 -25.66 -10.97 -19.51
CA ILE A 531 -26.29 -10.48 -18.27
C ILE A 531 -26.69 -11.67 -17.36
N LEU A 532 -27.16 -12.76 -17.96
CA LEU A 532 -27.57 -14.00 -17.27
C LEU A 532 -26.43 -14.79 -16.63
N ASP A 533 -25.16 -14.44 -16.86
CA ASP A 533 -24.04 -15.09 -16.16
C ASP A 533 -23.88 -14.55 -14.72
N TYR A 534 -24.28 -13.29 -14.49
CA TYR A 534 -24.06 -12.59 -13.24
C TYR A 534 -24.79 -13.18 -12.01
N PRO A 535 -26.03 -13.73 -12.11
CA PRO A 535 -26.69 -14.40 -10.99
C PRO A 535 -25.84 -15.50 -10.34
N LYS A 536 -25.05 -16.23 -11.15
CA LYS A 536 -24.15 -17.27 -10.65
C LYS A 536 -23.02 -16.66 -9.81
N ASP A 537 -22.40 -15.60 -10.30
CA ASP A 537 -21.33 -14.88 -9.58
C ASP A 537 -21.82 -14.37 -8.22
N ILE A 538 -23.04 -13.85 -8.18
CA ILE A 538 -23.65 -13.32 -6.95
C ILE A 538 -24.00 -14.43 -5.96
N LEU A 539 -24.57 -15.54 -6.43
CA LEU A 539 -24.82 -16.70 -5.57
C LEU A 539 -23.53 -17.26 -4.98
N GLU A 540 -22.48 -17.31 -5.79
CA GLU A 540 -21.19 -17.81 -5.36
C GLU A 540 -20.53 -16.88 -4.34
N LEU A 541 -20.51 -15.57 -4.59
CA LEU A 541 -20.06 -14.58 -3.61
C LEU A 541 -20.88 -14.65 -2.31
N ALA A 542 -22.20 -14.80 -2.41
CA ALA A 542 -23.05 -14.99 -1.25
C ALA A 542 -22.67 -16.24 -0.45
N ASN A 543 -22.39 -17.37 -1.13
CA ASN A 543 -21.94 -18.60 -0.47
C ASN A 543 -20.58 -18.44 0.21
N LEU A 544 -19.61 -17.79 -0.45
CA LEU A 544 -18.28 -17.51 0.12
C LEU A 544 -18.38 -16.66 1.39
N LEU A 545 -19.32 -15.72 1.42
CA LEU A 545 -19.60 -14.86 2.57
C LEU A 545 -20.59 -15.47 3.57
N SER A 546 -20.97 -16.74 3.40
CA SER A 546 -21.93 -17.46 4.24
C SER A 546 -23.32 -16.79 4.34
N ILE A 547 -23.72 -16.05 3.31
CA ILE A 547 -25.00 -15.32 3.25
C ILE A 547 -26.09 -16.24 2.70
N GLN A 548 -27.02 -16.61 3.58
CA GLN A 548 -28.13 -17.52 3.22
C GLN A 548 -29.27 -16.79 2.52
N ARG A 549 -29.78 -15.68 3.10
CA ARG A 549 -30.87 -14.87 2.53
C ARG A 549 -30.42 -13.45 2.30
N PHE A 550 -30.77 -12.89 1.15
CA PHE A 550 -30.44 -11.50 0.81
C PHE A 550 -31.50 -10.87 -0.11
N ALA A 551 -31.49 -9.55 -0.19
CA ALA A 551 -32.19 -8.79 -1.22
C ALA A 551 -31.16 -8.10 -2.14
N VAL A 552 -31.60 -7.57 -3.26
CA VAL A 552 -30.71 -6.90 -4.23
C VAL A 552 -31.25 -5.53 -4.57
N ILE A 553 -30.38 -4.54 -4.76
CA ILE A 553 -30.70 -3.31 -5.45
C ILE A 553 -29.79 -3.09 -6.65
N GLY A 554 -30.40 -2.81 -7.80
CA GLY A 554 -29.71 -2.40 -9.02
C GLY A 554 -29.92 -0.92 -9.31
N ILE A 555 -28.81 -0.19 -9.47
CA ILE A 555 -28.83 1.24 -9.75
C ILE A 555 -28.47 1.48 -11.21
N SER A 556 -29.32 2.16 -11.98
CA SER A 556 -29.03 2.51 -13.37
C SER A 556 -28.60 1.30 -14.19
N GLY A 557 -27.34 1.23 -14.65
CA GLY A 557 -26.79 0.06 -15.34
C GLY A 557 -26.79 -1.25 -14.53
N GLY A 558 -26.93 -1.20 -13.20
CA GLY A 558 -27.11 -2.35 -12.32
C GLY A 558 -28.53 -2.94 -12.36
N GLY A 559 -29.52 -2.20 -12.89
CA GLY A 559 -30.92 -2.64 -13.00
C GLY A 559 -31.12 -3.96 -13.76
N PRO A 560 -30.61 -4.11 -15.00
CA PRO A 560 -30.70 -5.36 -15.76
C PRO A 560 -30.15 -6.57 -15.00
N TYR A 561 -29.05 -6.37 -14.28
CA TYR A 561 -28.40 -7.41 -13.47
C TYR A 561 -29.23 -7.80 -12.24
N ALA A 562 -29.86 -6.83 -11.57
CA ALA A 562 -30.77 -7.09 -10.47
C ALA A 562 -32.00 -7.88 -10.92
N ILE A 563 -32.56 -7.53 -12.09
CA ILE A 563 -33.69 -8.27 -12.69
C ILE A 563 -33.27 -9.69 -13.09
N ALA A 564 -32.09 -9.86 -13.70
CA ALA A 564 -31.55 -11.18 -14.03
C ALA A 564 -31.33 -12.05 -12.78
N CYS A 565 -30.81 -11.46 -11.69
CA CYS A 565 -30.70 -12.15 -10.41
C CYS A 565 -32.07 -12.55 -9.87
N TYR A 566 -33.07 -11.67 -9.96
CA TYR A 566 -34.43 -12.00 -9.55
C TYR A 566 -35.02 -13.17 -10.38
N LYS A 567 -34.73 -13.21 -11.68
CA LYS A 567 -35.20 -14.26 -12.59
C LYS A 567 -34.61 -15.64 -12.25
N ASP A 568 -33.30 -15.71 -12.01
CA ASP A 568 -32.58 -16.99 -11.96
C ASP A 568 -32.20 -17.47 -10.55
N ILE A 569 -32.13 -16.57 -9.56
CA ILE A 569 -31.82 -16.96 -8.18
C ILE A 569 -33.10 -17.53 -7.51
N PRO A 570 -33.02 -18.66 -6.80
CA PRO A 570 -34.15 -19.18 -6.02
C PRO A 570 -34.65 -18.19 -4.96
N ARG A 571 -35.98 -18.15 -4.73
CA ARG A 571 -36.62 -17.16 -3.83
C ARG A 571 -36.33 -17.40 -2.34
N ASP A 572 -35.96 -18.63 -1.97
CA ASP A 572 -35.45 -18.97 -0.65
C ASP A 572 -34.08 -18.34 -0.38
N ARG A 573 -33.32 -17.98 -1.42
CA ARG A 573 -32.06 -17.24 -1.33
C ARG A 573 -32.25 -15.73 -1.49
N MET A 574 -32.95 -15.32 -2.55
CA MET A 574 -33.17 -13.91 -2.87
C MET A 574 -34.62 -13.51 -2.63
N VAL A 575 -34.87 -12.71 -1.61
CA VAL A 575 -36.24 -12.45 -1.12
C VAL A 575 -36.96 -11.35 -1.90
N GLY A 576 -36.20 -10.43 -2.51
CA GLY A 576 -36.74 -9.26 -3.16
C GLY A 576 -35.70 -8.45 -3.90
N VAL A 577 -36.17 -7.52 -4.71
CA VAL A 577 -35.35 -6.69 -5.59
C VAL A 577 -35.84 -5.26 -5.68
N GLY A 578 -34.89 -4.34 -5.62
CA GLY A 578 -35.04 -2.94 -5.90
C GLY A 578 -34.36 -2.58 -7.22
N VAL A 579 -34.99 -1.72 -8.01
CA VAL A 579 -34.36 -1.13 -9.20
C VAL A 579 -34.55 0.37 -9.17
N ALA A 580 -33.48 1.14 -9.08
CA ALA A 580 -33.56 2.60 -9.08
C ALA A 580 -32.98 3.15 -10.38
N ALA A 581 -33.78 3.93 -11.11
CA ALA A 581 -33.43 4.51 -12.41
C ALA A 581 -32.86 3.49 -13.42
N GLY A 582 -33.29 2.22 -13.32
CA GLY A 582 -32.65 1.10 -13.98
C GLY A 582 -32.74 1.14 -15.50
N VAL A 583 -31.63 0.80 -16.17
CA VAL A 583 -31.64 0.57 -17.62
C VAL A 583 -32.63 -0.56 -17.93
N MET A 584 -33.46 -0.34 -18.95
CA MET A 584 -34.43 -1.30 -19.48
C MET A 584 -34.06 -1.63 -20.93
N PRO A 585 -34.66 -2.67 -21.55
CA PRO A 585 -34.36 -3.03 -22.92
C PRO A 585 -34.43 -1.82 -23.86
N VAL A 586 -33.35 -1.58 -24.61
CA VAL A 586 -33.22 -0.42 -25.52
C VAL A 586 -34.32 -0.40 -26.60
N SER A 587 -34.90 -1.57 -26.90
CA SER A 587 -36.06 -1.73 -27.77
C SER A 587 -37.33 -1.03 -27.27
N PHE A 588 -37.45 -0.74 -25.97
CA PHE A 588 -38.63 -0.05 -25.42
C PHE A 588 -38.65 1.42 -25.84
N SER A 589 -37.53 2.12 -25.69
CA SER A 589 -37.35 3.49 -26.16
C SER A 589 -35.92 3.96 -25.89
N THR A 590 -35.34 4.69 -26.83
CA THR A 590 -34.16 5.55 -26.59
C THR A 590 -34.51 7.03 -26.54
N LYS A 591 -35.79 7.38 -26.74
CA LYS A 591 -36.25 8.77 -26.83
C LYS A 591 -36.19 9.41 -25.44
N GLY A 592 -35.43 10.50 -25.32
CA GLY A 592 -35.22 11.22 -24.05
C GLY A 592 -33.87 10.90 -23.37
N MET A 593 -33.18 9.83 -23.78
CA MET A 593 -31.82 9.53 -23.30
C MET A 593 -30.81 10.53 -23.87
N LEU A 594 -29.73 10.80 -23.12
CA LEU A 594 -28.58 11.56 -23.59
C LEU A 594 -28.03 11.00 -24.91
N THR A 595 -27.68 11.90 -25.84
CA THR A 595 -27.22 11.54 -27.20
C THR A 595 -26.01 10.60 -27.18
N MET A 596 -25.03 10.85 -26.31
CA MET A 596 -23.85 10.00 -26.20
C MET A 596 -24.20 8.58 -25.75
N THR A 597 -25.07 8.43 -24.75
CA THR A 597 -25.55 7.12 -24.29
C THR A 597 -26.24 6.34 -25.40
N ARG A 598 -27.09 7.01 -26.18
CA ARG A 598 -27.77 6.41 -27.35
C ARG A 598 -26.79 5.91 -28.40
N ILE A 599 -25.76 6.71 -28.70
CA ILE A 599 -24.71 6.35 -29.66
C ILE A 599 -23.94 5.13 -29.14
N MET A 600 -23.55 5.11 -27.87
CA MET A 600 -22.81 3.99 -27.29
C MET A 600 -23.62 2.69 -27.37
N PHE A 601 -24.88 2.68 -26.95
CA PHE A 601 -25.73 1.48 -26.97
C PHE A 601 -26.03 1.00 -28.40
N GLY A 602 -26.10 1.91 -29.37
CA GLY A 602 -26.28 1.56 -30.78
C GLY A 602 -25.03 0.96 -31.44
N ILE A 603 -23.83 1.45 -31.09
CA ILE A 603 -22.56 1.02 -31.72
C ILE A 603 -21.95 -0.20 -31.04
N ALA A 604 -22.05 -0.29 -29.71
CA ALA A 604 -21.38 -1.31 -28.92
C ALA A 604 -21.68 -2.77 -29.33
N PRO A 605 -22.93 -3.14 -29.73
CA PRO A 605 -23.23 -4.48 -30.22
C PRO A 605 -22.37 -4.91 -31.42
N TRP A 606 -21.99 -3.96 -32.28
CA TRP A 606 -21.29 -4.22 -33.53
C TRP A 606 -19.77 -4.03 -33.43
N ALA A 607 -19.31 -3.11 -32.58
CA ALA A 607 -17.90 -2.72 -32.50
C ALA A 607 -17.40 -2.44 -31.07
N PRO A 608 -17.48 -3.40 -30.13
CA PRO A 608 -17.10 -3.17 -28.73
C PRO A 608 -15.61 -2.89 -28.56
N GLY A 609 -14.73 -3.45 -29.41
CA GLY A 609 -13.29 -3.18 -29.36
C GLY A 609 -12.94 -1.72 -29.69
N PHE A 610 -13.50 -1.21 -30.79
CA PHE A 610 -13.32 0.20 -31.17
C PHE A 610 -13.91 1.14 -30.12
N LEU A 611 -15.13 0.87 -29.65
CA LEU A 611 -15.74 1.68 -28.60
C LEU A 611 -14.93 1.63 -27.30
N GLY A 612 -14.39 0.47 -26.94
CA GLY A 612 -13.52 0.30 -25.78
C GLY A 612 -12.28 1.20 -25.86
N TRP A 613 -11.64 1.26 -27.02
CA TRP A 613 -10.52 2.17 -27.26
C TRP A 613 -10.94 3.66 -27.14
N VAL A 614 -12.10 4.05 -27.71
CA VAL A 614 -12.60 5.43 -27.60
C VAL A 614 -12.88 5.80 -26.15
N VAL A 615 -13.62 4.95 -25.43
CA VAL A 615 -13.93 5.15 -24.00
C VAL A 615 -12.65 5.24 -23.18
N ASP A 616 -11.66 4.40 -23.46
CA ASP A 616 -10.38 4.43 -22.77
C ASP A 616 -9.65 5.76 -23.00
N LYS A 617 -9.62 6.26 -24.23
CA LYS A 617 -8.95 7.53 -24.56
C LYS A 617 -9.64 8.76 -23.97
N VAL A 618 -10.98 8.78 -23.99
CA VAL A 618 -11.76 9.96 -23.57
C VAL A 618 -12.00 9.98 -22.06
N LEU A 619 -12.30 8.82 -21.48
CA LEU A 619 -12.70 8.69 -20.08
C LEU A 619 -11.64 7.94 -19.26
N GLY A 620 -11.19 6.77 -19.73
CA GLY A 620 -10.28 5.89 -18.97
C GLY A 620 -8.92 6.53 -18.64
N ASN A 621 -8.33 7.26 -19.58
CA ASN A 621 -7.05 7.94 -19.39
C ASN A 621 -7.13 9.05 -18.35
N VAL A 622 -8.15 9.90 -18.44
CA VAL A 622 -8.37 11.00 -17.49
C VAL A 622 -8.72 10.43 -16.11
N ALA A 623 -9.53 9.37 -16.08
CA ALA A 623 -9.92 8.68 -14.85
C ALA A 623 -8.74 8.01 -14.13
N ARG A 624 -7.72 7.54 -14.86
CA ARG A 624 -6.51 6.91 -14.33
C ARG A 624 -5.32 7.87 -14.14
N ASP A 625 -5.47 9.15 -14.46
CA ASP A 625 -4.39 10.13 -14.34
C ASP A 625 -4.14 10.45 -12.84
N GLU A 626 -3.15 9.79 -12.23
CA GLU A 626 -2.79 10.01 -10.83
C GLU A 626 -2.02 11.32 -10.60
N GLN A 627 -1.41 11.88 -11.66
CA GLN A 627 -0.65 13.13 -11.57
C GLN A 627 -1.57 14.36 -11.58
N HIS A 628 -2.71 14.25 -12.26
CA HIS A 628 -3.69 15.33 -12.42
C HIS A 628 -5.13 14.86 -12.10
N PRO A 629 -5.41 14.43 -10.86
CA PRO A 629 -6.74 13.93 -10.48
C PRO A 629 -7.86 14.97 -10.66
N GLU A 630 -7.54 16.26 -10.54
CA GLU A 630 -8.47 17.39 -10.71
C GLU A 630 -9.12 17.41 -12.09
N ARG A 631 -8.42 16.97 -13.14
CA ARG A 631 -8.95 16.96 -14.52
C ARG A 631 -10.17 16.07 -14.67
N PHE A 632 -10.18 14.95 -13.93
CA PHE A 632 -11.31 14.04 -13.96
C PHE A 632 -12.54 14.65 -13.28
N GLU A 633 -12.33 15.32 -12.14
CA GLU A 633 -13.40 16.01 -11.43
C GLU A 633 -13.95 17.19 -12.24
N GLU A 634 -13.09 18.00 -12.85
CA GLU A 634 -13.49 19.09 -13.74
C GLU A 634 -14.31 18.58 -14.94
N MET A 635 -13.92 17.43 -15.50
CA MET A 635 -14.67 16.78 -16.57
C MET A 635 -16.07 16.35 -16.11
N MET A 636 -16.18 15.77 -14.91
CA MET A 636 -17.48 15.41 -14.33
C MET A 636 -18.33 16.64 -14.00
N ASP A 637 -17.73 17.71 -13.44
CA ASP A 637 -18.42 18.96 -13.14
C ASP A 637 -18.97 19.61 -14.41
N LYS A 638 -18.18 19.59 -15.49
CA LYS A 638 -18.60 20.11 -16.80
C LYS A 638 -19.71 19.27 -17.41
N ASP A 639 -19.60 17.95 -17.35
CA ASP A 639 -20.65 17.04 -17.81
C ASP A 639 -21.95 17.29 -17.04
N MET A 640 -21.91 17.27 -15.71
CA MET A 640 -23.09 17.45 -14.86
C MET A 640 -23.71 18.84 -14.98
N SER A 641 -22.87 19.88 -15.11
CA SER A 641 -23.33 21.25 -15.36
C SER A 641 -24.05 21.43 -16.70
N SER A 642 -23.83 20.51 -17.65
CA SER A 642 -24.50 20.50 -18.96
C SER A 642 -25.80 19.69 -18.99
N ARG A 643 -26.13 18.99 -17.89
CA ARG A 643 -27.35 18.18 -17.75
C ARG A 643 -28.55 19.04 -17.30
N SER A 644 -29.62 18.36 -16.88
CA SER A 644 -30.83 19.01 -16.37
C SER A 644 -30.53 19.95 -15.19
N PRO A 645 -31.29 21.05 -15.00
CA PRO A 645 -31.10 21.94 -13.86
C PRO A 645 -31.15 21.21 -12.50
N ASN A 646 -32.01 20.19 -12.38
CA ASN A 646 -32.14 19.40 -11.15
C ASN A 646 -30.88 18.55 -10.88
N ASP A 647 -30.33 17.86 -11.90
CA ASP A 647 -29.09 17.10 -11.72
C ASP A 647 -27.92 18.03 -11.34
N LYS A 648 -27.84 19.20 -11.97
CA LYS A 648 -26.82 20.21 -11.65
C LYS A 648 -26.97 20.71 -10.21
N GLU A 649 -28.18 21.00 -9.77
CA GLU A 649 -28.44 21.48 -8.41
C GLU A 649 -28.08 20.42 -7.36
N VAL A 650 -28.47 19.16 -7.57
CA VAL A 650 -28.12 18.04 -6.69
C VAL A 650 -26.60 17.86 -6.63
N TRP A 651 -25.93 17.88 -7.78
CA TRP A 651 -24.48 17.76 -7.87
C TRP A 651 -23.73 18.84 -7.08
N LEU A 652 -24.23 20.08 -7.12
CA LEU A 652 -23.64 21.20 -6.38
C LEU A 652 -23.94 21.16 -4.88
N ARG A 653 -25.09 20.61 -4.47
CA ARG A 653 -25.50 20.54 -3.06
C ARG A 653 -24.99 19.31 -2.30
N HIS A 654 -24.55 18.27 -3.02
CA HIS A 654 -24.10 17.01 -2.44
C HIS A 654 -22.66 16.69 -2.88
N PRO A 655 -21.64 17.35 -2.29
CA PRO A 655 -20.24 17.08 -2.61
C PRO A 655 -19.85 15.62 -2.36
N ASP A 656 -20.45 14.98 -1.35
CA ASP A 656 -20.21 13.57 -1.00
C ASP A 656 -20.62 12.64 -2.15
N LEU A 657 -21.78 12.90 -2.77
CA LEU A 657 -22.25 12.17 -3.95
C LEU A 657 -21.26 12.31 -5.11
N LYS A 658 -20.74 13.51 -5.35
CA LYS A 658 -19.71 13.77 -6.36
C LYS A 658 -18.46 12.94 -6.08
N THR A 659 -17.94 13.00 -4.86
CA THR A 659 -16.72 12.28 -4.45
C THR A 659 -16.86 10.78 -4.67
N VAL A 660 -18.00 10.20 -4.26
CA VAL A 660 -18.26 8.76 -4.36
C VAL A 660 -18.37 8.31 -5.80
N LEU A 661 -19.12 9.03 -6.63
CA LEU A 661 -19.28 8.71 -8.05
C LEU A 661 -17.98 8.91 -8.83
N ALA A 662 -17.20 9.95 -8.48
CA ALA A 662 -15.90 10.17 -9.06
C ALA A 662 -14.97 8.99 -8.76
N ARG A 663 -14.83 8.59 -7.49
CA ARG A 663 -14.00 7.42 -7.13
C ARG A 663 -14.53 6.14 -7.75
N SER A 664 -15.83 5.89 -7.69
CA SER A 664 -16.47 4.72 -8.29
C SER A 664 -16.10 4.58 -9.76
N THR A 665 -16.19 5.68 -10.51
CA THR A 665 -15.84 5.71 -11.94
C THR A 665 -14.34 5.54 -12.15
N ARG A 666 -13.48 6.25 -11.41
CA ARG A 666 -12.01 6.14 -11.52
C ARG A 666 -11.54 4.71 -11.29
N LYS A 667 -11.95 4.12 -10.16
CA LYS A 667 -11.62 2.73 -9.81
C LYS A 667 -12.25 1.76 -10.80
N GLY A 668 -13.48 2.01 -11.25
CA GLY A 668 -14.12 1.24 -12.31
C GLY A 668 -13.29 1.19 -13.61
N MET A 669 -12.62 2.29 -13.96
CA MET A 669 -11.79 2.43 -15.16
C MET A 669 -10.36 1.89 -15.01
N LYS A 670 -9.99 1.28 -13.87
CA LYS A 670 -8.63 0.75 -13.60
C LYS A 670 -8.10 -0.12 -14.76
N GLN A 671 -8.92 -1.05 -15.26
CA GLN A 671 -8.58 -1.96 -16.36
C GLN A 671 -8.79 -1.35 -17.77
N GLY A 672 -9.23 -0.09 -17.84
CA GLY A 672 -9.48 0.65 -19.07
C GLY A 672 -10.93 0.59 -19.59
N GLY A 673 -11.13 1.13 -20.79
CA GLY A 673 -12.47 1.35 -21.36
C GLY A 673 -13.19 0.11 -21.91
N TYR A 674 -12.52 -1.04 -22.05
CA TYR A 674 -13.11 -2.20 -22.73
C TYR A 674 -14.29 -2.82 -21.98
N ALA A 675 -14.21 -2.96 -20.66
CA ALA A 675 -15.32 -3.49 -19.84
C ALA A 675 -16.57 -2.60 -19.96
N THR A 676 -16.39 -1.28 -20.00
CA THR A 676 -17.47 -0.31 -20.23
C THR A 676 -18.08 -0.44 -21.62
N ALA A 677 -17.27 -0.65 -22.66
CA ALA A 677 -17.81 -0.92 -23.99
C ALA A 677 -18.56 -2.26 -24.07
N TRP A 678 -18.10 -3.29 -23.35
CA TRP A 678 -18.79 -4.57 -23.26
C TRP A 678 -20.14 -4.44 -22.54
N GLU A 679 -20.22 -3.67 -21.45
CA GLU A 679 -21.50 -3.34 -20.80
C GLU A 679 -22.46 -2.63 -21.74
N ALA A 680 -21.98 -1.61 -22.47
CA ALA A 680 -22.81 -0.90 -23.45
C ALA A 680 -23.35 -1.86 -24.53
N ARG A 681 -22.55 -2.87 -24.92
CA ARG A 681 -22.99 -3.93 -25.84
C ARG A 681 -24.11 -4.75 -25.22
N LEU A 682 -23.99 -5.14 -23.95
CA LEU A 682 -25.02 -5.92 -23.26
C LEU A 682 -26.33 -5.15 -23.14
N TYR A 683 -26.30 -3.86 -22.80
CA TYR A 683 -27.52 -3.06 -22.73
C TYR A 683 -28.17 -2.84 -24.10
N GLY A 684 -27.35 -2.66 -25.14
CA GLY A 684 -27.81 -2.47 -26.53
C GLY A 684 -28.20 -3.74 -27.27
N SER A 685 -27.99 -4.92 -26.69
CA SER A 685 -28.29 -6.23 -27.28
C SER A 685 -29.48 -6.89 -26.59
N ASP A 686 -29.90 -8.06 -27.10
CA ASP A 686 -30.82 -8.94 -26.39
C ASP A 686 -30.19 -9.37 -25.05
N TRP A 687 -30.96 -9.30 -23.96
CA TRP A 687 -30.49 -9.61 -22.62
C TRP A 687 -30.38 -11.12 -22.34
N GLY A 688 -30.81 -11.96 -23.28
CA GLY A 688 -30.96 -13.41 -23.12
C GLY A 688 -32.28 -13.82 -22.47
N PHE A 689 -33.14 -12.86 -22.12
CA PHE A 689 -34.47 -13.08 -21.56
C PHE A 689 -35.39 -11.88 -21.84
N ASN A 690 -36.70 -12.12 -21.85
CA ASN A 690 -37.70 -11.05 -21.90
C ASN A 690 -38.20 -10.72 -20.49
N LEU A 691 -38.63 -9.48 -20.27
CA LEU A 691 -39.21 -9.09 -18.97
C LEU A 691 -40.49 -9.88 -18.64
N GLU A 692 -41.22 -10.36 -19.64
CA GLU A 692 -42.40 -11.23 -19.46
C GLU A 692 -42.07 -12.61 -18.83
N ASP A 693 -40.81 -13.03 -18.96
CA ASP A 693 -40.31 -14.28 -18.39
C ASP A 693 -40.05 -14.15 -16.88
N VAL A 694 -39.98 -12.92 -16.37
CA VAL A 694 -39.72 -12.63 -14.96
C VAL A 694 -41.03 -12.72 -14.16
N LYS A 695 -41.22 -13.84 -13.45
CA LYS A 695 -42.41 -14.08 -12.63
C LYS A 695 -42.28 -13.41 -11.27
N VAL A 696 -42.76 -12.17 -11.21
CA VAL A 696 -42.71 -11.34 -10.00
C VAL A 696 -43.92 -11.60 -9.10
N GLU A 697 -43.68 -11.94 -7.84
CA GLU A 697 -44.72 -11.97 -6.81
C GLU A 697 -44.92 -10.58 -6.21
N LYS A 698 -46.16 -10.30 -5.77
CA LYS A 698 -46.53 -8.99 -5.24
C LYS A 698 -45.68 -8.64 -4.01
N GLY A 699 -45.05 -7.47 -4.05
CA GLY A 699 -44.25 -6.95 -2.93
C GLY A 699 -42.79 -7.44 -2.90
N GLN A 700 -42.34 -8.16 -3.94
CA GLN A 700 -40.95 -8.61 -4.06
C GLN A 700 -40.12 -7.80 -5.05
N MET A 701 -40.73 -6.88 -5.82
CA MET A 701 -40.01 -6.00 -6.75
C MET A 701 -40.54 -4.58 -6.68
N ILE A 702 -39.65 -3.63 -6.43
CA ILE A 702 -39.95 -2.18 -6.50
C ILE A 702 -39.02 -1.55 -7.54
N ILE A 703 -39.59 -0.76 -8.43
CA ILE A 703 -38.88 0.08 -9.39
C ILE A 703 -39.08 1.54 -8.97
N TRP A 704 -38.03 2.21 -8.52
CA TRP A 704 -38.03 3.65 -8.25
C TRP A 704 -37.58 4.41 -9.49
N HIS A 705 -38.35 5.40 -9.91
CA HIS A 705 -38.01 6.19 -11.09
C HIS A 705 -38.44 7.64 -10.94
N GLY A 706 -37.49 8.55 -11.17
CA GLY A 706 -37.72 10.00 -11.16
C GLY A 706 -38.35 10.45 -12.47
N ASP A 707 -39.35 11.32 -12.40
CA ASP A 707 -40.05 11.77 -13.62
C ASP A 707 -39.27 12.81 -14.44
N GLN A 708 -38.18 13.37 -13.87
CA GLN A 708 -37.24 14.27 -14.54
C GLN A 708 -35.94 13.58 -14.99
N ASP A 709 -35.86 12.25 -14.96
CA ASP A 709 -34.67 11.51 -15.40
C ASP A 709 -34.47 11.60 -16.93
N VAL A 710 -33.36 12.22 -17.34
CA VAL A 710 -32.92 12.37 -18.74
C VAL A 710 -31.83 11.38 -19.16
N ASN A 711 -31.31 10.58 -18.22
CA ASN A 711 -30.39 9.49 -18.52
C ASN A 711 -31.17 8.24 -18.92
N VAL A 712 -32.17 7.88 -18.10
CA VAL A 712 -33.08 6.76 -18.34
C VAL A 712 -34.52 7.29 -18.30
N PRO A 713 -35.18 7.49 -19.45
CA PRO A 713 -36.52 8.06 -19.50
C PRO A 713 -37.56 7.16 -18.81
N ILE A 714 -38.37 7.72 -17.90
CA ILE A 714 -39.38 6.97 -17.11
C ILE A 714 -40.32 6.07 -17.92
N GLN A 715 -40.55 6.36 -19.21
CA GLN A 715 -41.39 5.55 -20.08
C GLN A 715 -40.90 4.10 -20.17
N VAL A 716 -39.59 3.86 -20.09
CA VAL A 716 -39.05 2.50 -20.14
C VAL A 716 -39.42 1.70 -18.90
N SER A 717 -39.47 2.33 -17.73
CA SER A 717 -39.88 1.69 -16.47
C SER A 717 -41.40 1.49 -16.39
N LYS A 718 -42.19 2.43 -16.93
CA LYS A 718 -43.64 2.23 -17.11
C LYS A 718 -43.93 1.01 -17.97
N ARG A 719 -43.22 0.86 -19.09
CA ARG A 719 -43.33 -0.32 -19.94
C ARG A 719 -42.85 -1.60 -19.24
N ALA A 720 -41.77 -1.52 -18.45
CA ALA A 720 -41.25 -2.67 -17.73
C ALA A 720 -42.26 -3.27 -16.74
N VAL A 721 -42.97 -2.43 -15.95
CA VAL A 721 -43.97 -2.92 -15.00
C VAL A 721 -45.26 -3.44 -15.66
N GLU A 722 -45.59 -2.98 -16.87
CA GLU A 722 -46.68 -3.58 -17.66
C GLU A 722 -46.38 -5.05 -18.01
N LEU A 723 -45.10 -5.38 -18.23
CA LEU A 723 -44.65 -6.72 -18.60
C LEU A 723 -44.38 -7.61 -17.37
N MET A 724 -44.02 -7.00 -16.24
CA MET A 724 -43.77 -7.68 -14.96
C MET A 724 -44.92 -7.40 -13.99
N SER A 725 -46.06 -8.08 -14.15
CA SER A 725 -47.34 -7.75 -13.49
C SER A 725 -47.36 -7.75 -11.95
N GLY A 726 -46.31 -8.23 -11.27
CA GLY A 726 -46.15 -8.17 -9.81
C GLY A 726 -45.25 -7.04 -9.32
N ALA A 727 -44.57 -6.34 -10.22
CA ALA A 727 -43.64 -5.26 -9.90
C ALA A 727 -44.39 -3.96 -9.57
N GLU A 728 -43.92 -3.26 -8.54
CA GLU A 728 -44.44 -1.95 -8.14
C GLU A 728 -43.58 -0.84 -8.77
N LEU A 729 -44.20 0.11 -9.49
CA LEU A 729 -43.52 1.33 -9.93
C LEU A 729 -43.79 2.45 -8.92
N ARG A 730 -42.73 2.97 -8.29
CA ARG A 730 -42.76 4.19 -7.47
C ARG A 730 -42.18 5.35 -8.28
N VAL A 731 -43.07 6.25 -8.69
CA VAL A 731 -42.68 7.48 -9.38
C VAL A 731 -42.30 8.52 -8.35
N MET A 732 -41.06 9.01 -8.45
CA MET A 732 -40.53 10.03 -7.57
C MET A 732 -40.68 11.39 -8.26
N GLU A 733 -41.77 12.10 -7.97
CA GLU A 733 -42.10 13.36 -8.63
C GLU A 733 -41.03 14.43 -8.39
N GLY A 734 -40.54 15.05 -9.46
CA GLY A 734 -39.49 16.07 -9.42
C GLY A 734 -38.06 15.52 -9.31
N ASP A 735 -37.90 14.24 -9.00
CA ASP A 735 -36.59 13.63 -8.89
C ASP A 735 -35.96 13.38 -10.28
N SER A 736 -34.67 13.67 -10.38
CA SER A 736 -33.81 13.41 -11.53
C SER A 736 -32.98 12.15 -11.32
N HIS A 737 -32.11 11.82 -12.27
CA HIS A 737 -31.23 10.64 -12.13
C HIS A 737 -30.33 10.75 -10.90
N MET A 738 -29.75 11.94 -10.68
CA MET A 738 -28.84 12.18 -9.56
C MET A 738 -29.58 12.29 -8.23
N SER A 739 -30.76 12.91 -8.17
CA SER A 739 -31.50 13.01 -6.90
C SER A 739 -32.01 11.66 -6.41
N LEU A 740 -32.27 10.70 -7.29
CA LEU A 740 -32.57 9.32 -6.88
C LEU A 740 -31.40 8.65 -6.15
N MET A 741 -30.16 8.99 -6.51
CA MET A 741 -28.96 8.41 -5.88
C MET A 741 -28.84 8.82 -4.41
N THR A 742 -29.50 9.90 -3.98
CA THR A 742 -29.50 10.35 -2.59
C THR A 742 -30.59 9.69 -1.73
N LYS A 743 -31.43 8.81 -2.32
CA LYS A 743 -32.56 8.15 -1.64
C LYS A 743 -32.18 6.82 -0.97
N GLY A 744 -30.91 6.66 -0.59
CA GLY A 744 -30.40 5.42 0.01
C GLY A 744 -31.24 4.91 1.19
N GLU A 745 -31.76 5.83 2.02
CA GLU A 745 -32.66 5.52 3.14
C GLU A 745 -33.93 4.77 2.70
N GLU A 746 -34.61 5.26 1.66
CA GLU A 746 -35.84 4.64 1.17
C GLU A 746 -35.57 3.25 0.59
N PHE A 747 -34.45 3.11 -0.13
CA PHE A 747 -34.03 1.85 -0.72
C PHE A 747 -33.72 0.80 0.34
N VAL A 748 -32.88 1.15 1.31
CA VAL A 748 -32.46 0.24 2.39
C VAL A 748 -33.66 -0.19 3.23
N GLN A 749 -34.51 0.75 3.64
CA GLN A 749 -35.70 0.44 4.44
C GLN A 749 -36.62 -0.54 3.71
N ALA A 750 -36.95 -0.27 2.44
CA ALA A 750 -37.86 -1.12 1.67
C ALA A 750 -37.32 -2.55 1.50
N LEU A 751 -36.02 -2.70 1.26
CA LEU A 751 -35.39 -4.02 1.07
C LEU A 751 -35.24 -4.77 2.40
N LYS A 752 -34.97 -4.06 3.49
CA LYS A 752 -35.03 -4.64 4.84
C LYS A 752 -36.43 -5.17 5.16
N ASP A 753 -37.48 -4.41 4.83
CA ASP A 753 -38.86 -4.84 5.04
C ASP A 753 -39.22 -6.09 4.21
N MET A 754 -38.57 -6.30 3.05
CA MET A 754 -38.71 -7.55 2.28
C MET A 754 -37.98 -8.72 2.95
N LEU A 755 -36.83 -8.47 3.58
CA LEU A 755 -36.03 -9.50 4.29
C LEU A 755 -36.68 -9.98 5.59
N LEU A 756 -37.44 -9.11 6.26
CA LEU A 756 -38.09 -9.41 7.52
C LEU A 756 -39.47 -10.09 7.37
N LYS A 757 -39.97 -10.21 6.14
CA LYS A 757 -41.15 -11.01 5.79
C LYS A 757 -40.76 -12.47 5.56
#